data_AF-A0A2N7K963-F1
#
_entry.id   AF-A0A2N7K963-F1
#
_cell.length_a   1.000
_cell.length_b   1.000
_cell.length_c   1.000
_cell.angle_alpha   90.00
_cell.angle_beta   90.00
_cell.angle_gamma   90.00
#
_symmetry.space_group_name_H-M   'P 1'
#
loop_
_entity.id
_entity.type
_entity.pdbx_description
1 polymer ?
#
loop_
_entity_poly.entity_id
_entity_poly.type
_entity_poly.pdbx_seq_one_letter_code
_entity_poly.pdbx_strand_id
1 'polypeptide(L)'
;MSILVDFNNVPQRVLDFESSGYDERYGQSPLIRGLAYTLIALEWEGTPSILSDAFIPKPKDSDSFTATIERLGYRCDVTKLKTLENIDKYPHPCFIEIENLSAIFLGTKDGKLILFDYTNNNTIEYPMCKKPCLLISISEYSRLFREPPPESQDRSNWIKYAFYRYNNELKSLIILSFVISILGALQPFFIMSVYNFALTSSSQATLYWLTLFAVIVGFSEYFFKKMRVNIIATSGKDLAVHISQAVISKLLWLPYAMTSTAGVSSQLARLKDIDTFRRLVTAESTLSYFDMPFVIVFIIAIALMSGTAALVVMGGLILMLVFCVYSRYIYSQATSKSSRANAMVSYQWNEILRGIKTIQGLPLLRVVQSRFSASHMQSTSDAENVAVTNSKIQAAGGSLIQVIGTASIVTAVIGVMEGTSDAGAMLATVILVWKALGPIMGIYNSISKFQSIKASSAQINNLMSMNDDKLTLEKSPPIRLFQGSIVGSGVSHRYAGAATGLTNLGFKVPPSAKVVICGPTGCGKTTLISIIAGLEDRYQGAVSVDGYNIKQFNSYRYRTSINYIPFNLHIFEGSLETNFILHNGLIPTEKMQEMVSFFELDEWLPEGLATQLSVDKCKGLPNGIQQKLRLALGLGNCEQSLIIIDEPFNGAENENAQYFNRLFSDKLLNKTVIFSTNDPGLIATSNMSLVLEPDGNLKYFGLTDKYLNSLS
;
A
#
# COMPACT_ATOMS: atom_id res chain seq x y z
N MET A 1 -0.70 27.36 -27.65
CA MET A 1 -0.37 26.03 -28.21
C MET A 1 0.58 25.19 -27.34
N SER A 2 1.32 25.73 -26.37
CA SER A 2 2.40 24.99 -25.67
C SER A 2 2.14 24.69 -24.18
N ILE A 3 0.94 24.22 -23.81
CA ILE A 3 0.67 23.74 -22.43
C ILE A 3 1.14 22.29 -22.26
N LEU A 4 1.20 21.53 -23.37
CA LEU A 4 1.62 20.14 -23.40
C LEU A 4 3.15 20.03 -23.55
N VAL A 5 3.78 19.19 -22.73
CA VAL A 5 5.20 18.81 -22.86
C VAL A 5 5.33 17.70 -23.91
N ASP A 6 6.30 17.80 -24.81
CA ASP A 6 6.69 16.68 -25.67
C ASP A 6 7.85 15.92 -25.03
N PHE A 7 7.60 14.70 -24.56
CA PHE A 7 8.60 13.89 -23.85
C PHE A 7 9.71 13.36 -24.77
N ASN A 8 9.52 13.38 -26.10
CA ASN A 8 10.52 12.90 -27.06
C ASN A 8 11.60 13.95 -27.39
N ASN A 9 11.42 15.20 -26.95
CA ASN A 9 12.34 16.30 -27.27
C ASN A 9 13.34 16.55 -26.13
N VAL A 10 14.49 15.88 -26.17
CA VAL A 10 15.54 15.97 -25.13
C VAL A 10 16.01 17.41 -24.84
N PRO A 11 16.32 18.28 -25.83
CA PRO A 11 16.62 19.69 -25.58
C PRO A 11 15.54 20.44 -24.79
N GLN A 12 14.27 20.18 -25.12
CA GLN A 12 13.15 20.80 -24.44
C GLN A 12 13.00 20.32 -22.99
N ARG A 13 13.35 19.05 -22.71
CA ARG A 13 13.38 18.52 -21.34
C ARG A 13 14.47 19.14 -20.49
N VAL A 14 15.68 19.31 -21.04
CA VAL A 14 16.77 19.97 -20.32
C VAL A 14 16.35 21.39 -19.91
N LEU A 15 15.74 22.14 -20.84
CA LEU A 15 15.20 23.48 -20.55
C LEU A 15 14.09 23.49 -19.48
N ASP A 16 13.25 22.46 -19.42
CA ASP A 16 12.20 22.35 -18.39
C ASP A 16 12.81 22.12 -16.99
N PHE A 17 13.90 21.35 -16.89
CA PHE A 17 14.66 21.19 -15.64
C PHE A 17 15.53 22.41 -15.32
N GLU A 18 15.93 23.21 -16.30
CA GLU A 18 16.67 24.47 -16.12
C GLU A 18 15.79 25.71 -15.90
N SER A 19 14.46 25.54 -15.78
CA SER A 19 13.55 26.68 -15.55
C SER A 19 13.76 27.34 -14.18
N SER A 20 13.52 28.66 -14.10
CA SER A 20 13.88 29.53 -12.97
C SER A 20 13.29 29.14 -11.60
N GLY A 21 12.24 28.31 -11.55
CA GLY A 21 11.69 27.78 -10.29
C GLY A 21 12.56 26.70 -9.64
N TYR A 22 13.54 26.16 -10.39
CA TYR A 22 14.40 25.07 -9.95
C TYR A 22 15.81 25.53 -9.57
N ASP A 23 16.30 26.67 -10.07
CA ASP A 23 17.61 27.24 -9.71
C ASP A 23 17.73 27.59 -8.21
N GLU A 24 16.66 28.09 -7.57
CA GLU A 24 16.65 28.31 -6.11
C GLU A 24 16.75 26.98 -5.33
N ARG A 25 16.17 25.89 -5.87
CA ARG A 25 16.19 24.56 -5.25
C ARG A 25 17.51 23.82 -5.51
N TYR A 26 18.13 24.01 -6.68
CA TYR A 26 19.48 23.54 -7.00
C TYR A 26 20.53 24.14 -6.06
N GLY A 27 20.30 25.37 -5.56
CA GLY A 27 21.16 26.01 -4.57
C GLY A 27 21.23 25.28 -3.23
N GLN A 28 20.19 24.54 -2.82
CA GLN A 28 20.16 23.80 -1.55
C GLN A 28 20.80 22.41 -1.63
N SER A 29 20.66 21.70 -2.76
CA SER A 29 21.31 20.41 -3.00
C SER A 29 21.65 20.22 -4.49
N PRO A 30 22.94 20.41 -4.88
CA PRO A 30 23.39 20.29 -6.28
C PRO A 30 23.11 18.91 -6.91
N LEU A 31 22.99 17.86 -6.09
CA LEU A 31 22.72 16.49 -6.52
C LEU A 31 21.42 16.34 -7.32
N ILE A 32 20.41 17.19 -7.06
CA ILE A 32 19.13 17.14 -7.78
C ILE A 32 19.33 17.39 -9.28
N ARG A 33 20.30 18.24 -9.65
CA ARG A 33 20.67 18.49 -11.06
C ARG A 33 21.25 17.23 -11.67
N GLY A 34 22.13 16.56 -10.94
CA GLY A 34 22.64 15.27 -11.37
C GLY A 34 21.55 14.21 -11.56
N LEU A 35 20.64 14.07 -10.59
CA LEU A 35 19.51 13.17 -10.69
C LEU A 35 18.64 13.46 -11.93
N ALA A 36 18.38 14.74 -12.21
CA ALA A 36 17.63 15.16 -13.40
C ALA A 36 18.31 14.69 -14.69
N TYR A 37 19.60 14.97 -14.88
CA TYR A 37 20.35 14.53 -16.06
C TYR A 37 20.37 13.00 -16.21
N THR A 38 20.54 12.28 -15.10
CA THR A 38 20.52 10.81 -15.08
C THR A 38 19.16 10.29 -15.52
N LEU A 39 18.08 10.85 -14.98
CA LEU A 39 16.70 10.43 -15.27
C LEU A 39 16.26 10.79 -16.68
N ILE A 40 16.65 11.97 -17.20
CA ILE A 40 16.39 12.36 -18.60
C ILE A 40 17.06 11.38 -19.56
N ALA A 41 18.32 11.02 -19.29
CA ALA A 41 19.06 10.04 -20.10
C ALA A 41 18.47 8.62 -20.01
N LEU A 42 17.80 8.28 -18.92
CA LEU A 42 17.00 7.05 -18.78
C LEU A 42 15.57 7.17 -19.37
N GLU A 43 15.28 8.28 -20.06
CA GLU A 43 13.97 8.61 -20.63
C GLU A 43 12.82 8.61 -19.60
N TRP A 44 13.12 8.92 -18.34
CA TRP A 44 12.13 8.93 -17.27
C TRP A 44 11.04 9.96 -17.53
N GLU A 45 9.76 9.57 -17.56
CA GLU A 45 8.63 10.46 -17.93
C GLU A 45 8.16 11.40 -16.80
N GLY A 46 8.92 11.54 -15.73
CA GLY A 46 8.58 12.40 -14.61
C GLY A 46 8.82 13.89 -14.88
N THR A 47 8.17 14.73 -14.07
CA THR A 47 8.37 16.18 -14.03
C THR A 47 9.40 16.56 -12.96
N PRO A 48 9.96 17.77 -13.02
CA PRO A 48 10.79 18.29 -11.96
C PRO A 48 10.09 18.24 -10.58
N SER A 49 8.79 18.52 -10.50
CA SER A 49 8.03 18.39 -9.23
C SER A 49 8.08 16.97 -8.64
N ILE A 50 7.91 15.92 -9.45
CA ILE A 50 7.97 14.53 -8.99
C ILE A 50 9.36 14.16 -8.47
N LEU A 51 10.42 14.68 -9.12
CA LEU A 51 11.80 14.44 -8.67
C LEU A 51 12.03 15.09 -7.30
N SER A 52 11.53 16.31 -7.13
CA SER A 52 11.58 17.04 -5.86
C SER A 52 10.86 16.27 -4.75
N ASP A 53 9.67 15.73 -5.03
CA ASP A 53 8.89 14.96 -4.05
C ASP A 53 9.56 13.64 -3.68
N ALA A 54 10.25 13.02 -4.64
CA ALA A 54 10.98 11.78 -4.44
C ALA A 54 12.34 11.97 -3.75
N PHE A 55 12.90 13.19 -3.77
CA PHE A 55 14.22 13.47 -3.22
C PHE A 55 14.28 13.21 -1.71
N ILE A 56 15.30 12.47 -1.27
CA ILE A 56 15.54 12.19 0.14
C ILE A 56 16.91 12.79 0.51
N PRO A 57 16.96 13.92 1.23
CA PRO A 57 18.22 14.48 1.69
C PRO A 57 18.84 13.59 2.77
N LYS A 58 20.12 13.27 2.60
CA LYS A 58 20.97 12.50 3.51
C LYS A 58 22.35 13.18 3.60
N PRO A 59 23.17 12.84 4.62
CA PRO A 59 24.47 13.49 4.82
C PRO A 59 25.48 13.24 3.69
N LYS A 60 25.29 12.18 2.91
CA LYS A 60 26.14 11.83 1.76
C LYS A 60 25.32 11.82 0.48
N ASP A 61 25.87 12.44 -0.56
CA ASP A 61 25.26 12.47 -1.89
C ASP A 61 25.03 11.06 -2.45
N SER A 62 25.94 10.12 -2.19
CA SER A 62 25.78 8.70 -2.53
C SER A 62 24.47 8.12 -1.99
N ASP A 63 24.19 8.37 -0.71
CA ASP A 63 23.06 7.79 -0.01
C ASP A 63 21.75 8.48 -0.41
N SER A 64 21.81 9.80 -0.69
CA SER A 64 20.69 10.56 -1.25
C SER A 64 20.34 10.12 -2.67
N PHE A 65 21.35 9.87 -3.50
CA PHE A 65 21.16 9.37 -4.87
C PHE A 65 20.47 8.00 -4.83
N THR A 66 21.01 7.05 -4.07
CA THR A 66 20.41 5.71 -3.92
C THR A 66 18.98 5.79 -3.38
N ALA A 67 18.76 6.51 -2.28
CA ALA A 67 17.44 6.59 -1.66
C ALA A 67 16.39 7.23 -2.58
N THR A 68 16.78 8.24 -3.35
CA THR A 68 15.88 8.93 -4.30
C THR A 68 15.55 8.03 -5.50
N ILE A 69 16.55 7.38 -6.08
CA ILE A 69 16.38 6.48 -7.22
C ILE A 69 15.57 5.23 -6.81
N GLU A 70 15.80 4.68 -5.62
CA GLU A 70 14.99 3.60 -5.04
C GLU A 70 13.53 4.03 -4.79
N ARG A 71 13.31 5.26 -4.31
CA ARG A 71 11.96 5.81 -4.13
C ARG A 71 11.22 6.03 -5.45
N LEU A 72 11.94 6.34 -6.52
CA LEU A 72 11.42 6.37 -7.89
C LEU A 72 11.19 4.97 -8.49
N GLY A 73 11.51 3.90 -7.74
CA GLY A 73 11.21 2.52 -8.09
C GLY A 73 12.28 1.80 -8.91
N TYR A 74 13.47 2.40 -9.05
CA TYR A 74 14.63 1.77 -9.68
C TYR A 74 15.43 0.97 -8.65
N ARG A 75 16.13 -0.09 -9.08
CA ARG A 75 17.12 -0.76 -8.20
C ARG A 75 18.51 -0.22 -8.46
N CYS A 76 19.22 0.07 -7.38
CA CYS A 76 20.62 0.49 -7.42
C CYS A 76 21.53 -0.65 -6.95
N ASP A 77 22.60 -0.90 -7.68
CA ASP A 77 23.70 -1.75 -7.24
C ASP A 77 24.89 -0.87 -6.87
N VAL A 78 25.26 -0.91 -5.59
CA VAL A 78 26.42 -0.18 -5.08
C VAL A 78 27.65 -1.08 -5.21
N THR A 79 28.60 -0.69 -6.06
CA THR A 79 29.85 -1.40 -6.28
C THR A 79 31.05 -0.55 -5.88
N LYS A 80 31.96 -1.13 -5.08
CA LYS A 80 33.23 -0.50 -4.73
C LYS A 80 34.33 -1.07 -5.64
N LEU A 81 34.85 -0.24 -6.54
CA LEU A 81 35.91 -0.61 -7.47
C LEU A 81 37.26 -0.16 -6.93
N LYS A 82 38.29 -1.01 -7.08
CA LYS A 82 39.67 -0.68 -6.70
C LYS A 82 40.42 0.09 -7.81
N THR A 83 39.97 -0.05 -9.06
CA THR A 83 40.60 0.52 -10.27
C THR A 83 39.53 0.86 -11.30
N LEU A 84 39.70 1.99 -12.01
CA LEU A 84 38.78 2.49 -13.04
C LEU A 84 38.86 1.76 -14.39
N GLU A 85 39.81 0.83 -14.56
CA GLU A 85 40.13 0.13 -15.83
C GLU A 85 39.01 -0.78 -16.39
N ASN A 86 37.91 -1.02 -15.67
CA ASN A 86 36.78 -1.88 -16.11
C ASN A 86 35.41 -1.18 -16.02
N ILE A 87 35.38 0.16 -15.99
CA ILE A 87 34.13 0.89 -15.77
C ILE A 87 33.12 0.75 -16.92
N ASP A 88 33.59 0.50 -18.16
CA ASP A 88 32.74 0.34 -19.35
C ASP A 88 31.81 -0.89 -19.29
N LYS A 89 32.04 -1.81 -18.34
CA LYS A 89 31.16 -2.97 -18.12
C LYS A 89 29.89 -2.63 -17.34
N TYR A 90 29.83 -1.44 -16.73
CA TYR A 90 28.69 -0.99 -15.94
C TYR A 90 27.75 -0.12 -16.79
N PRO A 91 26.43 -0.22 -16.58
CA PRO A 91 25.48 0.60 -17.31
C PRO A 91 25.69 2.09 -16.97
N HIS A 92 25.72 2.93 -18.01
CA HIS A 92 25.73 4.38 -17.91
C HIS A 92 24.39 4.94 -18.42
N PRO A 93 23.87 6.04 -17.84
CA PRO A 93 24.49 6.90 -16.83
C PRO A 93 24.46 6.31 -15.40
N CYS A 94 25.53 6.52 -14.62
CA CYS A 94 25.62 6.07 -13.22
C CYS A 94 26.32 7.10 -12.32
N PHE A 95 26.06 7.05 -11.00
CA PHE A 95 26.70 7.96 -10.06
C PHE A 95 28.08 7.43 -9.67
N ILE A 96 29.08 8.31 -9.64
CA ILE A 96 30.46 7.98 -9.28
C ILE A 96 31.00 8.95 -8.24
N GLU A 97 31.66 8.38 -7.23
CA GLU A 97 32.36 9.12 -6.18
C GLU A 97 33.84 8.71 -6.17
N ILE A 98 34.72 9.69 -6.44
CA ILE A 98 36.18 9.54 -6.46
C ILE A 98 36.77 10.54 -5.46
N GLU A 99 37.19 10.05 -4.29
CA GLU A 99 37.73 10.88 -3.19
C GLU A 99 36.77 12.01 -2.77
N ASN A 100 37.00 13.25 -3.25
CA ASN A 100 36.18 14.44 -2.98
C ASN A 100 35.33 14.88 -4.19
N LEU A 101 35.35 14.11 -5.28
CA LEU A 101 34.60 14.43 -6.50
C LEU A 101 33.42 13.47 -6.64
N SER A 102 32.21 14.02 -6.59
CA SER A 102 30.96 13.34 -6.85
C SER A 102 30.38 13.84 -8.18
N ALA A 103 30.13 12.93 -9.11
CA ALA A 103 29.71 13.27 -10.47
C ALA A 103 28.85 12.14 -11.07
N ILE A 104 28.30 12.39 -12.26
CA ILE A 104 27.60 11.36 -13.04
C ILE A 104 28.47 10.93 -14.21
N PHE A 105 28.72 9.64 -14.28
CA PHE A 105 29.43 9.02 -15.37
C PHE A 105 28.49 8.88 -16.59
N LEU A 106 28.85 9.53 -17.69
CA LEU A 106 28.09 9.52 -18.94
C LEU A 106 28.62 8.52 -19.97
N GLY A 107 29.91 8.17 -19.88
CA GLY A 107 30.57 7.22 -20.78
C GLY A 107 32.07 7.49 -20.92
N THR A 108 32.72 6.78 -21.82
CA THR A 108 34.14 6.95 -22.15
C THR A 108 34.33 7.45 -23.57
N LYS A 109 35.30 8.37 -23.77
CA LYS A 109 35.71 8.86 -25.08
C LYS A 109 37.22 9.02 -25.11
N ASP A 110 37.88 8.47 -26.13
CA ASP A 110 39.34 8.56 -26.34
C ASP A 110 40.18 8.15 -25.12
N GLY A 111 39.73 7.13 -24.37
CA GLY A 111 40.43 6.63 -23.17
C GLY A 111 40.30 7.50 -21.92
N LYS A 112 39.42 8.50 -21.93
CA LYS A 112 39.05 9.34 -20.78
C LYS A 112 37.60 9.14 -20.37
N LEU A 113 37.31 9.36 -19.10
CA LEU A 113 35.97 9.31 -18.52
C LEU A 113 35.28 10.65 -18.77
N ILE A 114 34.06 10.63 -19.29
CA ILE A 114 33.20 11.82 -19.36
C ILE A 114 32.33 11.84 -18.12
N LEU A 115 32.60 12.81 -17.25
CA LEU A 115 31.87 13.04 -16.00
C LEU A 115 31.05 14.32 -16.12
N PHE A 116 29.80 14.27 -15.68
CA PHE A 116 28.99 15.46 -15.48
C PHE A 116 29.13 15.92 -14.03
N ASP A 117 29.84 17.03 -13.83
CA ASP A 117 29.93 17.70 -12.55
C ASP A 117 28.69 18.56 -12.35
N TYR A 118 27.76 18.02 -11.56
CA TYR A 118 26.48 18.66 -11.26
C TYR A 118 26.62 19.87 -10.33
N THR A 119 27.77 20.06 -9.65
CA THR A 119 28.01 21.23 -8.78
C THR A 119 28.35 22.47 -9.61
N ASN A 120 29.19 22.31 -10.63
CA ASN A 120 29.64 23.39 -11.51
C ASN A 120 28.87 23.45 -12.85
N ASN A 121 27.91 22.53 -13.04
CA ASN A 121 27.11 22.38 -14.26
C ASN A 121 27.93 22.23 -15.55
N ASN A 122 29.04 21.49 -15.50
CA ASN A 122 29.95 21.31 -16.62
C ASN A 122 30.31 19.84 -16.83
N THR A 123 30.60 19.47 -18.07
CA THR A 123 31.19 18.16 -18.40
C THR A 123 32.71 18.22 -18.27
N ILE A 124 33.28 17.29 -17.52
CA ILE A 124 34.71 17.19 -17.24
C ILE A 124 35.23 15.88 -17.86
N GLU A 125 36.35 15.97 -18.58
CA GLU A 125 37.13 14.80 -18.99
C GLU A 125 38.11 14.41 -17.87
N TYR A 126 37.91 13.24 -17.26
CA TYR A 126 38.77 12.73 -16.20
C TYR A 126 39.67 11.59 -16.69
N PRO A 127 41.00 11.62 -16.44
CA PRO A 127 41.90 10.56 -16.87
C PRO A 127 41.68 9.26 -16.09
N MET A 128 41.81 8.11 -16.77
CA MET A 128 41.77 6.77 -16.16
C MET A 128 42.88 6.63 -15.10
N CYS A 129 42.52 6.67 -13.82
CA CYS A 129 43.45 6.58 -12.68
C CYS A 129 43.26 5.28 -11.88
N LYS A 130 44.33 4.80 -11.23
CA LYS A 130 44.28 3.68 -10.28
C LYS A 130 43.87 4.15 -8.88
N LYS A 131 42.68 4.74 -8.78
CA LYS A 131 42.10 5.18 -7.50
C LYS A 131 40.85 4.37 -7.15
N PRO A 132 40.59 4.12 -5.85
CA PRO A 132 39.34 3.49 -5.44
C PRO A 132 38.17 4.43 -5.72
N CYS A 133 37.09 3.89 -6.28
CA CYS A 133 35.87 4.65 -6.55
C CYS A 133 34.63 3.86 -6.10
N LEU A 134 33.60 4.60 -5.67
CA LEU A 134 32.28 4.05 -5.41
C LEU A 134 31.40 4.34 -6.63
N LEU A 135 30.80 3.29 -7.17
CA LEU A 135 29.92 3.35 -8.34
C LEU A 135 28.53 2.88 -7.94
N ILE A 136 27.52 3.67 -8.29
CA ILE A 136 26.12 3.33 -8.06
C ILE A 136 25.47 3.23 -9.43
N SER A 137 25.39 2.00 -9.93
CA SER A 137 24.74 1.67 -11.19
C SER A 137 23.27 1.37 -10.97
N ILE A 138 22.44 1.73 -11.93
CA ILE A 138 21.01 1.40 -11.92
C ILE A 138 20.86 0.05 -12.62
N SER A 139 20.48 -0.99 -11.87
CA SER A 139 20.53 -2.39 -12.30
C SER A 139 19.21 -2.92 -12.88
N GLU A 140 18.08 -2.42 -12.40
CA GLU A 140 16.75 -2.67 -12.98
C GLU A 140 16.06 -1.32 -13.26
N TYR A 141 15.49 -1.18 -14.46
CA TYR A 141 14.62 -0.06 -14.82
C TYR A 141 13.39 0.01 -13.90
N SER A 142 12.88 1.22 -13.67
CA SER A 142 11.76 1.44 -12.77
C SER A 142 10.52 0.65 -13.19
N ARG A 143 10.05 -0.21 -12.28
CA ARG A 143 8.75 -0.90 -12.41
C ARG A 143 7.56 0.04 -12.23
N LEU A 144 7.81 1.29 -11.84
CA LEU A 144 6.77 2.27 -11.51
C LEU A 144 6.24 3.00 -12.75
N PHE A 145 7.00 3.04 -13.85
CA PHE A 145 6.70 3.87 -15.04
C PHE A 145 6.73 3.15 -16.40
N ARG A 146 7.15 1.88 -16.52
CA ARG A 146 7.32 1.23 -17.84
C ARG A 146 6.99 -0.26 -17.95
N GLU A 147 6.68 -0.96 -16.85
CA GLU A 147 6.06 -2.28 -17.00
C GLU A 147 4.55 -2.07 -17.12
N PRO A 148 3.93 -2.30 -18.30
CA PRO A 148 2.51 -2.57 -18.27
C PRO A 148 2.33 -3.75 -17.30
N PRO A 149 1.50 -3.63 -16.24
CA PRO A 149 1.10 -4.82 -15.51
C PRO A 149 0.59 -5.77 -16.60
N PRO A 150 1.02 -7.04 -16.64
CA PRO A 150 0.68 -7.91 -17.76
C PRO A 150 -0.83 -7.79 -17.96
N GLU A 151 -1.25 -7.24 -19.11
CA GLU A 151 -2.66 -6.90 -19.38
C GLU A 151 -3.55 -8.16 -19.34
N SER A 152 -2.92 -9.34 -19.26
CA SER A 152 -3.49 -10.66 -19.06
C SER A 152 -3.68 -11.09 -17.59
N GLN A 153 -3.28 -10.31 -16.58
CA GLN A 153 -3.50 -10.72 -15.19
C GLN A 153 -4.97 -10.55 -14.84
N ASP A 154 -5.66 -11.68 -14.70
CA ASP A 154 -6.94 -11.79 -14.03
C ASP A 154 -6.87 -11.10 -12.64
N ARG A 155 -7.34 -9.84 -12.60
CA ARG A 155 -7.27 -8.97 -11.41
C ARG A 155 -8.04 -9.57 -10.23
N SER A 156 -8.98 -10.48 -10.49
CA SER A 156 -9.72 -11.20 -9.45
C SER A 156 -8.83 -12.17 -8.65
N ASN A 157 -7.64 -12.48 -9.15
CA ASN A 157 -6.70 -13.45 -8.56
C ASN A 157 -5.30 -12.87 -8.30
N TRP A 158 -5.20 -11.58 -7.99
CA TRP A 158 -3.92 -10.89 -7.74
C TRP A 158 -3.02 -11.60 -6.71
N ILE A 159 -3.58 -12.11 -5.60
CA ILE A 159 -2.80 -12.83 -4.57
C ILE A 159 -2.08 -14.06 -5.15
N LYS A 160 -2.69 -14.76 -6.11
CA LYS A 160 -2.05 -15.92 -6.76
C LYS A 160 -0.73 -15.50 -7.44
N TYR A 161 -0.72 -14.34 -8.09
CA TYR A 161 0.47 -13.76 -8.71
C TYR A 161 1.52 -13.31 -7.69
N ALA A 162 1.09 -12.80 -6.54
CA ALA A 162 2.00 -12.49 -5.45
C ALA A 162 2.76 -13.75 -4.96
N PHE A 163 2.12 -14.92 -4.93
CA PHE A 163 2.77 -16.20 -4.58
C PHE A 163 3.67 -16.75 -5.70
N TYR A 164 3.37 -16.51 -6.98
CA TYR A 164 4.20 -17.00 -8.09
C TYR A 164 5.63 -16.45 -8.04
N ARG A 165 5.85 -15.26 -7.48
CA ARG A 165 7.19 -14.71 -7.25
C ARG A 165 8.06 -15.59 -6.37
N TYR A 166 7.44 -16.34 -5.44
CA TYR A 166 8.11 -17.21 -4.48
C TYR A 166 8.10 -18.70 -4.91
N ASN A 167 7.96 -18.97 -6.21
CA ASN A 167 7.84 -20.35 -6.71
C ASN A 167 9.12 -21.17 -6.47
N ASN A 168 10.29 -20.54 -6.43
CA ASN A 168 11.56 -21.23 -6.16
C ASN A 168 11.64 -21.69 -4.69
N GLU A 169 11.16 -20.85 -3.79
CA GLU A 169 11.04 -21.12 -2.36
C GLU A 169 10.02 -22.24 -2.13
N LEU A 170 8.86 -22.19 -2.79
CA LEU A 170 7.88 -23.27 -2.75
C LEU A 170 8.46 -24.61 -3.23
N LYS A 171 9.23 -24.62 -4.32
CA LYS A 171 9.95 -25.82 -4.77
C LYS A 171 10.95 -26.33 -3.73
N SER A 172 11.72 -25.42 -3.12
CA SER A 172 12.66 -25.79 -2.05
C SER A 172 11.95 -26.41 -0.84
N LEU A 173 10.75 -25.92 -0.48
CA LEU A 173 9.96 -26.48 0.61
C LEU A 173 9.44 -27.88 0.30
N ILE A 174 9.01 -28.14 -0.95
CA ILE A 174 8.59 -29.47 -1.39
C ILE A 174 9.77 -30.46 -1.33
N ILE A 175 10.96 -30.05 -1.80
CA ILE A 175 12.17 -30.88 -1.75
C ILE A 175 12.57 -31.15 -0.30
N LEU A 176 12.55 -30.14 0.56
CA LEU A 176 12.84 -30.29 1.99
C LEU A 176 11.84 -31.23 2.67
N SER A 177 10.54 -31.08 2.39
CA SER A 177 9.50 -32.00 2.88
C SER A 177 9.77 -33.44 2.46
N PHE A 178 10.18 -33.68 1.21
CA PHE A 178 10.52 -35.02 0.74
C PHE A 178 11.70 -35.62 1.52
N VAL A 179 12.80 -34.86 1.66
CA VAL A 179 13.99 -35.30 2.39
C VAL A 179 13.68 -35.56 3.86
N ILE A 180 12.91 -34.67 4.50
CA ILE A 180 12.48 -34.83 5.90
C ILE A 180 11.62 -36.08 6.06
N SER A 181 10.70 -36.37 5.13
CA SER A 181 9.87 -37.57 5.17
C SER A 181 10.69 -38.85 5.00
N ILE A 182 11.71 -38.86 4.13
CA ILE A 182 12.64 -40.01 3.99
C ILE A 182 13.44 -40.22 5.28
N LEU A 183 14.09 -39.18 5.81
CA LEU A 183 14.86 -39.27 7.06
C LEU A 183 13.96 -39.69 8.24
N GLY A 184 12.74 -39.16 8.27
CA GLY A 184 11.73 -39.51 9.26
C GLY A 184 11.29 -40.96 9.16
N ALA A 185 11.25 -41.55 7.95
CA ALA A 185 10.92 -42.96 7.74
C ALA A 185 12.06 -43.91 8.14
N LEU A 186 13.32 -43.45 8.13
CA LEU A 186 14.48 -44.26 8.55
C LEU A 186 14.54 -44.51 10.06
N GLN A 187 14.01 -43.59 10.88
CA GLN A 187 14.07 -43.70 12.34
C GLN A 187 13.38 -44.97 12.89
N PRO A 188 12.19 -45.38 12.41
CA PRO A 188 11.59 -46.67 12.78
C PRO A 188 12.43 -47.91 12.42
N PHE A 189 13.15 -47.90 11.29
CA PHE A 189 14.03 -49.01 10.91
C PHE A 189 15.21 -49.18 11.87
N PHE A 190 15.67 -48.10 12.51
CA PHE A 190 16.64 -48.20 13.60
C PHE A 190 16.08 -49.00 14.78
N ILE A 191 14.85 -48.73 15.20
CA ILE A 191 14.21 -49.46 16.31
C ILE A 191 14.04 -50.94 15.94
N MET A 192 13.59 -51.23 14.72
CA MET A 192 13.55 -52.61 14.21
C MET A 192 14.91 -53.29 14.29
N SER A 193 15.96 -52.62 13.83
CA SER A 193 17.32 -53.18 13.79
C SER A 193 17.87 -53.45 15.20
N VAL A 194 17.57 -52.58 16.17
CA VAL A 194 17.95 -52.80 17.58
C VAL A 194 17.27 -54.05 18.14
N TYR A 195 15.97 -54.24 17.87
CA TYR A 195 15.24 -55.42 18.33
C TYR A 195 15.70 -56.71 17.64
N ASN A 196 15.81 -56.68 16.31
CA ASN A 196 16.09 -57.87 15.52
C ASN A 196 17.55 -58.29 15.55
N PHE A 197 18.50 -57.35 15.70
CA PHE A 197 19.94 -57.67 15.66
C PHE A 197 20.64 -57.41 16.98
N ALA A 198 20.47 -56.27 17.64
CA ALA A 198 21.25 -55.98 18.85
C ALA A 198 20.75 -56.79 20.06
N LEU A 199 19.43 -56.92 20.22
CA LEU A 199 18.82 -57.60 21.36
C LEU A 199 18.93 -59.14 21.23
N THR A 200 18.76 -59.67 20.02
CA THR A 200 18.94 -61.10 19.73
C THR A 200 20.41 -61.55 19.81
N SER A 201 21.35 -60.75 19.31
CA SER A 201 22.79 -61.09 19.35
C SER A 201 23.47 -60.73 20.68
N SER A 202 22.78 -60.02 21.58
CA SER A 202 23.34 -59.48 22.84
C SER A 202 24.66 -58.72 22.67
N SER A 203 24.89 -58.12 21.49
CA SER A 203 26.13 -57.43 21.15
C SER A 203 26.02 -55.92 21.41
N GLN A 204 26.82 -55.41 22.33
CA GLN A 204 26.90 -53.97 22.61
C GLN A 204 27.51 -53.18 21.46
N ALA A 205 28.39 -53.79 20.67
CA ALA A 205 29.06 -53.14 19.56
C ALA A 205 28.08 -52.78 18.41
N THR A 206 27.16 -53.68 18.06
CA THR A 206 26.15 -53.41 17.03
C THR A 206 25.17 -52.32 17.47
N LEU A 207 24.82 -52.30 18.76
CA LEU A 207 24.00 -51.23 19.35
C LEU A 207 24.67 -49.85 19.22
N TYR A 208 25.97 -49.73 19.50
CA TYR A 208 26.67 -48.44 19.37
C TYR A 208 26.74 -47.93 17.93
N TRP A 209 26.96 -48.81 16.94
CA TRP A 209 26.93 -48.40 15.53
C TRP A 209 25.54 -47.98 15.06
N LEU A 210 24.50 -48.73 15.43
CA LEU A 210 23.12 -48.39 15.09
C LEU A 210 22.69 -47.08 15.75
N THR A 211 23.05 -46.84 17.01
CA THR A 211 22.73 -45.60 17.73
C THR A 211 23.46 -44.40 17.14
N LEU A 212 24.74 -44.55 16.77
CA LEU A 212 25.50 -43.50 16.07
C LEU A 212 24.81 -43.12 14.75
N PHE A 213 24.38 -44.11 13.95
CA PHE A 213 23.63 -43.85 12.72
C PHE A 213 22.30 -43.12 12.99
N ALA A 214 21.53 -43.56 14.01
CA ALA A 214 20.27 -42.92 14.37
C ALA A 214 20.45 -41.47 14.83
N VAL A 215 21.54 -41.17 15.57
CA VAL A 215 21.88 -39.80 15.98
C VAL A 215 22.19 -38.92 14.77
N ILE A 216 22.96 -39.44 13.80
CA ILE A 216 23.27 -38.71 12.55
C ILE A 216 22.00 -38.41 11.76
N VAL A 217 21.10 -39.40 11.62
CA VAL A 217 19.81 -39.23 10.93
C VAL A 217 18.93 -38.20 11.66
N GLY A 218 18.83 -38.29 12.99
CA GLY A 218 18.05 -37.36 13.80
C GLY A 218 18.57 -35.93 13.75
N PHE A 219 19.89 -35.73 13.75
CA PHE A 219 20.51 -34.41 13.62
C PHE A 219 20.27 -33.83 12.22
N SER A 220 20.38 -34.67 11.18
CA SER A 220 20.08 -34.27 9.80
C SER A 220 18.62 -33.86 9.64
N GLU A 221 17.68 -34.64 10.19
CA GLU A 221 16.25 -34.33 10.19
C GLU A 221 15.98 -32.99 10.90
N TYR A 222 16.58 -32.77 12.06
CA TYR A 222 16.47 -31.49 12.79
C TYR A 222 17.00 -30.32 11.97
N PHE A 223 18.16 -30.47 11.32
CA PHE A 223 18.76 -29.44 10.49
C PHE A 223 17.84 -29.04 9.32
N PHE A 224 17.31 -30.02 8.57
CA PHE A 224 16.39 -29.75 7.47
C PHE A 224 15.05 -29.16 7.94
N LYS A 225 14.51 -29.60 9.07
CA LYS A 225 13.32 -29.00 9.68
C LYS A 225 13.57 -27.52 10.04
N LYS A 226 14.73 -27.22 10.63
CA LYS A 226 15.12 -25.85 10.98
C LYS A 226 15.27 -24.97 9.73
N MET A 227 15.91 -25.47 8.67
CA MET A 227 16.00 -24.76 7.38
C MET A 227 14.62 -24.47 6.80
N ARG A 228 13.74 -25.46 6.81
CA ARG A 228 12.37 -25.34 6.28
C ARG A 228 11.55 -24.28 7.02
N VAL A 229 11.61 -24.27 8.35
CA VAL A 229 10.92 -23.26 9.19
C VAL A 229 11.47 -21.86 8.90
N ASN A 230 12.79 -21.72 8.78
CA ASN A 230 13.41 -20.43 8.46
C ASN A 230 12.98 -19.91 7.08
N ILE A 231 12.97 -20.75 6.05
CA ILE A 231 12.54 -20.37 4.69
C ILE A 231 11.09 -19.86 4.70
N ILE A 232 10.18 -20.52 5.42
CA ILE A 232 8.78 -20.07 5.53
C ILE A 232 8.66 -18.77 6.31
N ALA A 233 9.42 -18.62 7.40
CA ALA A 233 9.40 -17.40 8.21
C ALA A 233 9.92 -16.19 7.43
N THR A 234 11.02 -16.32 6.69
CA THR A 234 11.58 -15.24 5.87
C THR A 234 10.68 -14.92 4.68
N SER A 235 10.28 -15.94 3.89
CA SER A 235 9.43 -15.74 2.72
C SER A 235 8.06 -15.15 3.11
N GLY A 236 7.51 -15.58 4.25
CA GLY A 236 6.26 -15.05 4.76
C GLY A 236 6.34 -13.60 5.23
N LYS A 237 7.47 -13.19 5.82
CA LYS A 237 7.74 -11.79 6.14
C LYS A 237 7.78 -10.94 4.87
N ASP A 238 8.56 -11.36 3.88
CA ASP A 238 8.76 -10.60 2.64
C ASP A 238 7.47 -10.51 1.83
N LEU A 239 6.71 -11.61 1.74
CA LEU A 239 5.39 -11.63 1.12
C LEU A 239 4.43 -10.64 1.80
N ALA A 240 4.42 -10.59 3.14
CA ALA A 240 3.53 -9.70 3.86
C ALA A 240 3.89 -8.22 3.68
N VAL A 241 5.18 -7.88 3.68
CA VAL A 241 5.65 -6.52 3.36
C VAL A 241 5.21 -6.13 1.96
N HIS A 242 5.40 -7.02 0.98
CA HIS A 242 4.99 -6.79 -0.40
C HIS A 242 3.47 -6.58 -0.53
N ILE A 243 2.65 -7.44 0.10
CA ILE A 243 1.18 -7.29 0.09
C ILE A 243 0.79 -5.98 0.78
N SER A 244 1.38 -5.64 1.92
CA SER A 244 1.07 -4.41 2.66
C SER A 244 1.39 -3.16 1.84
N GLN A 245 2.57 -3.09 1.23
CA GLN A 245 2.97 -1.99 0.35
C GLN A 245 2.05 -1.88 -0.88
N ALA A 246 1.71 -3.00 -1.52
CA ALA A 246 0.83 -3.02 -2.67
C ALA A 246 -0.60 -2.54 -2.32
N VAL A 247 -1.14 -2.99 -1.18
CA VAL A 247 -2.48 -2.58 -0.72
C VAL A 247 -2.52 -1.11 -0.34
N ILE A 248 -1.51 -0.60 0.40
CA ILE A 248 -1.42 0.83 0.75
C ILE A 248 -1.29 1.67 -0.52
N SER A 249 -0.38 1.29 -1.43
CA SER A 249 -0.22 1.95 -2.72
C SER A 249 -1.55 1.97 -3.49
N LYS A 250 -2.26 0.84 -3.55
CA LYS A 250 -3.55 0.76 -4.24
C LYS A 250 -4.56 1.73 -3.61
N LEU A 251 -4.66 1.75 -2.29
CA LEU A 251 -5.59 2.60 -1.55
C LEU A 251 -5.33 4.09 -1.79
N LEU A 252 -4.06 4.51 -1.82
CA LEU A 252 -3.67 5.90 -2.09
C LEU A 252 -3.97 6.34 -3.52
N TRP A 253 -3.95 5.41 -4.48
CA TRP A 253 -4.26 5.67 -5.89
C TRP A 253 -5.73 5.46 -6.27
N LEU A 254 -6.60 5.07 -5.33
CA LEU A 254 -8.02 4.95 -5.62
C LEU A 254 -8.64 6.33 -5.90
N PRO A 255 -9.62 6.42 -6.82
CA PRO A 255 -10.31 7.66 -7.12
C PRO A 255 -10.98 8.26 -5.87
N TYR A 256 -10.93 9.59 -5.75
CA TYR A 256 -11.46 10.33 -4.61
C TYR A 256 -12.93 9.98 -4.28
N ALA A 257 -13.77 9.85 -5.33
CA ALA A 257 -15.19 9.48 -5.19
C ALA A 257 -15.42 8.12 -4.50
N MET A 258 -14.48 7.19 -4.61
CA MET A 258 -14.56 5.87 -3.95
C MET A 258 -14.07 5.90 -2.52
N THR A 259 -13.10 6.76 -2.20
CA THR A 259 -12.56 6.89 -0.83
C THR A 259 -13.42 7.78 0.06
N SER A 260 -14.06 8.81 -0.49
CA SER A 260 -14.91 9.74 0.27
C SER A 260 -16.19 9.08 0.81
N THR A 261 -16.66 8.02 0.14
CA THR A 261 -17.85 7.26 0.52
C THR A 261 -17.54 6.05 1.42
N ALA A 262 -16.29 5.59 1.48
CA ALA A 262 -15.88 4.44 2.28
C ALA A 262 -15.38 4.84 3.68
N GLY A 263 -15.96 4.27 4.74
CA GLY A 263 -15.54 4.57 6.11
C GLY A 263 -14.10 4.13 6.43
N VAL A 264 -13.33 4.99 7.08
CA VAL A 264 -11.93 4.75 7.54
C VAL A 264 -11.76 3.40 8.28
N SER A 265 -12.77 2.96 9.03
CA SER A 265 -12.72 1.66 9.72
C SER A 265 -12.74 0.45 8.79
N SER A 266 -13.43 0.56 7.65
CA SER A 266 -13.47 -0.52 6.65
C SER A 266 -12.11 -0.68 5.97
N GLN A 267 -11.35 0.41 5.85
CA GLN A 267 -9.99 0.40 5.31
C GLN A 267 -8.96 -0.09 6.35
N LEU A 268 -9.12 0.29 7.63
CA LEU A 268 -8.33 -0.25 8.73
C LEU A 268 -8.55 -1.76 8.96
N ALA A 269 -9.79 -2.23 8.81
CA ALA A 269 -10.09 -3.66 8.86
C ALA A 269 -9.31 -4.43 7.78
N ARG A 270 -9.30 -3.93 6.53
CA ARG A 270 -8.53 -4.50 5.42
C ARG A 270 -7.02 -4.56 5.70
N LEU A 271 -6.45 -3.55 6.37
CA LEU A 271 -5.04 -3.56 6.80
C LEU A 271 -4.77 -4.65 7.86
N LYS A 272 -5.68 -4.81 8.83
CA LYS A 272 -5.58 -5.86 9.86
C LYS A 272 -5.70 -7.27 9.28
N ASP A 273 -6.46 -7.43 8.20
CA ASP A 273 -6.59 -8.70 7.49
C ASP A 273 -5.26 -9.16 6.86
N ILE A 274 -4.32 -8.24 6.57
CA ILE A 274 -2.99 -8.58 6.03
C ILE A 274 -2.10 -9.25 7.07
N ASP A 275 -2.02 -8.72 8.30
CA ASP A 275 -1.23 -9.37 9.37
C ASP A 275 -1.85 -10.72 9.75
N THR A 276 -3.18 -10.80 9.74
CA THR A 276 -3.90 -12.06 9.96
C THR A 276 -3.57 -13.06 8.85
N PHE A 277 -3.61 -12.63 7.59
CA PHE A 277 -3.23 -13.45 6.44
C PHE A 277 -1.78 -13.97 6.56
N ARG A 278 -0.82 -13.10 6.90
CA ARG A 278 0.58 -13.48 7.13
C ARG A 278 0.67 -14.59 8.18
N ARG A 279 0.10 -14.38 9.37
CA ARG A 279 0.16 -15.35 10.49
C ARG A 279 -0.45 -16.70 10.12
N LEU A 280 -1.52 -16.69 9.32
CA LEU A 280 -2.19 -17.91 8.90
C LEU A 280 -1.40 -18.66 7.82
N VAL A 281 -0.74 -17.95 6.88
CA VAL A 281 0.10 -18.57 5.84
C VAL A 281 1.39 -19.14 6.44
N THR A 282 2.03 -18.41 7.36
CA THR A 282 3.28 -18.86 8.02
C THR A 282 3.05 -19.83 9.18
N ALA A 283 1.80 -20.24 9.43
CA ALA A 283 1.50 -21.16 10.51
C ALA A 283 2.15 -22.53 10.25
N GLU A 284 2.59 -23.19 11.34
CA GLU A 284 3.14 -24.56 11.28
C GLU A 284 2.16 -25.52 10.57
N SER A 285 0.87 -25.30 10.75
CA SER A 285 -0.16 -26.15 10.18
C SER A 285 -0.23 -26.05 8.63
N THR A 286 0.33 -25.01 8.03
CA THR A 286 0.53 -24.90 6.56
C THR A 286 1.60 -25.88 6.06
N LEU A 287 2.60 -26.22 6.88
CA LEU A 287 3.65 -27.20 6.53
C LEU A 287 3.04 -28.57 6.19
N SER A 288 1.94 -28.92 6.85
CA SER A 288 1.28 -30.21 6.67
C SER A 288 0.72 -30.41 5.26
N TYR A 289 0.40 -29.33 4.53
CA TYR A 289 0.02 -29.43 3.12
C TYR A 289 1.20 -29.85 2.22
N PHE A 290 2.41 -29.41 2.54
CA PHE A 290 3.62 -29.82 1.82
C PHE A 290 4.04 -31.25 2.17
N ASP A 291 3.69 -31.74 3.35
CA ASP A 291 4.04 -33.10 3.80
C ASP A 291 3.06 -34.17 3.31
N MET A 292 1.83 -33.78 2.95
CA MET A 292 0.76 -34.70 2.54
C MET A 292 1.10 -35.61 1.35
N PRO A 293 1.72 -35.14 0.24
CA PRO A 293 2.12 -36.01 -0.86
C PRO A 293 3.13 -37.08 -0.44
N PHE A 294 3.94 -36.78 0.59
CA PHE A 294 5.01 -37.66 1.06
C PHE A 294 4.56 -38.65 2.12
N VAL A 295 3.28 -38.64 2.50
CA VAL A 295 2.68 -39.73 3.28
C VAL A 295 2.85 -41.08 2.57
N ILE A 296 2.92 -41.07 1.23
CA ILE A 296 3.18 -42.27 0.42
C ILE A 296 4.52 -42.95 0.77
N VAL A 297 5.53 -42.17 1.20
CA VAL A 297 6.84 -42.71 1.64
C VAL A 297 6.65 -43.56 2.90
N PHE A 298 5.83 -43.11 3.85
CA PHE A 298 5.50 -43.90 5.04
C PHE A 298 4.63 -45.12 4.71
N ILE A 299 3.68 -45.01 3.77
CA ILE A 299 2.87 -46.16 3.33
C ILE A 299 3.75 -47.23 2.68
N ILE A 300 4.68 -46.84 1.80
CA ILE A 300 5.63 -47.76 1.17
C ILE A 300 6.51 -48.43 2.23
N ALA A 301 7.02 -47.65 3.20
CA ALA A 301 7.79 -48.20 4.31
C ALA A 301 6.97 -49.22 5.13
N ILE A 302 5.70 -48.94 5.41
CA ILE A 302 4.80 -49.87 6.12
C ILE A 302 4.54 -51.14 5.27
N ALA A 303 4.30 -50.98 3.97
CA ALA A 303 4.01 -52.11 3.07
C ALA A 303 5.19 -53.09 2.95
N LEU A 304 6.43 -52.59 3.04
CA LEU A 304 7.63 -53.42 3.09
C LEU A 304 7.74 -54.26 4.38
N MET A 305 7.12 -53.81 5.47
CA MET A 305 7.16 -54.50 6.76
C MET A 305 5.96 -55.41 6.98
N SER A 306 4.76 -54.87 6.79
CA SER A 306 3.48 -55.56 6.99
C SER A 306 2.47 -55.08 5.95
N GLY A 307 2.22 -55.93 4.95
CA GLY A 307 1.27 -55.64 3.88
C GLY A 307 -0.17 -55.45 4.37
N THR A 308 -0.59 -56.20 5.40
CA THR A 308 -1.93 -56.08 5.99
C THR A 308 -2.12 -54.78 6.75
N ALA A 309 -1.11 -54.32 7.51
CA ALA A 309 -1.15 -53.02 8.17
C ALA A 309 -1.20 -51.86 7.17
N ALA A 310 -0.47 -51.96 6.04
CA ALA A 310 -0.49 -50.93 4.99
C ALA A 310 -1.89 -50.71 4.41
N LEU A 311 -2.66 -51.79 4.21
CA LEU A 311 -4.05 -51.71 3.72
C LEU A 311 -4.97 -51.01 4.72
N VAL A 312 -4.83 -51.28 6.02
CA VAL A 312 -5.60 -50.61 7.08
C VAL A 312 -5.31 -49.11 7.09
N VAL A 313 -4.03 -48.73 7.03
CA VAL A 313 -3.63 -47.33 6.97
C VAL A 313 -4.18 -46.66 5.71
N MET A 314 -4.06 -47.30 4.54
CA MET A 314 -4.58 -46.76 3.28
C MET A 314 -6.10 -46.54 3.34
N GLY A 315 -6.86 -47.51 3.85
CA GLY A 315 -8.31 -47.37 4.07
C GLY A 315 -8.64 -46.26 5.06
N GLY A 316 -7.87 -46.15 6.14
CA GLY A 316 -7.98 -45.08 7.13
C GLY A 316 -7.71 -43.69 6.55
N LEU A 317 -6.68 -43.57 5.70
CA LEU A 317 -6.36 -42.32 4.99
C LEU A 317 -7.50 -41.88 4.06
N ILE A 318 -8.09 -42.82 3.30
CA ILE A 318 -9.24 -42.53 2.43
C ILE A 318 -10.43 -42.05 3.26
N LEU A 319 -10.76 -42.76 4.35
CA LEU A 319 -11.83 -42.37 5.27
C LEU A 319 -11.59 -40.98 5.86
N MET A 320 -10.34 -40.66 6.21
CA MET A 320 -9.97 -39.33 6.70
C MET A 320 -10.09 -38.23 5.66
N LEU A 321 -9.73 -38.51 4.40
CA LEU A 321 -9.91 -37.55 3.32
C LEU A 321 -11.39 -37.24 3.11
N VAL A 322 -12.26 -38.24 3.13
CA VAL A 322 -13.72 -38.06 3.06
C VAL A 322 -14.22 -37.23 4.24
N PHE A 323 -13.78 -37.55 5.46
CA PHE A 323 -14.12 -36.78 6.66
C PHE A 323 -13.62 -35.32 6.60
N CYS A 324 -12.45 -35.09 6.02
CA CYS A 324 -11.89 -33.75 5.81
C CYS A 324 -12.75 -32.91 4.85
N VAL A 325 -13.22 -33.50 3.75
CA VAL A 325 -14.13 -32.81 2.82
C VAL A 325 -15.47 -32.50 3.48
N TYR A 326 -16.03 -33.44 4.24
CA TYR A 326 -17.28 -33.25 4.97
C TYR A 326 -17.18 -32.17 6.05
N SER A 327 -16.12 -32.20 6.86
CA SER A 327 -15.86 -31.19 7.90
C SER A 327 -15.65 -29.80 7.30
N ARG A 328 -14.99 -29.68 6.14
CA ARG A 328 -14.86 -28.42 5.40
C ARG A 328 -16.22 -27.79 5.08
N TYR A 329 -17.18 -28.60 4.63
CA TYR A 329 -18.51 -28.13 4.24
C TYR A 329 -19.29 -27.57 5.44
N ILE A 330 -19.31 -28.31 6.56
CA ILE A 330 -19.95 -27.87 7.81
C ILE A 330 -19.31 -26.57 8.31
N TYR A 331 -17.97 -26.51 8.31
CA TYR A 331 -17.24 -25.35 8.81
C TYR A 331 -17.48 -24.08 7.99
N SER A 332 -17.66 -24.24 6.66
CA SER A 332 -17.94 -23.11 5.76
C SER A 332 -19.26 -22.42 6.08
N GLN A 333 -20.28 -23.18 6.48
CA GLN A 333 -21.58 -22.59 6.82
C GLN A 333 -21.52 -21.82 8.14
N ALA A 334 -20.85 -22.38 9.15
CA ALA A 334 -20.69 -21.76 10.46
C ALA A 334 -19.88 -20.45 10.39
N THR A 335 -18.79 -20.44 9.62
CA THR A 335 -17.91 -19.27 9.47
C THR A 335 -18.58 -18.07 8.81
N SER A 336 -19.46 -18.32 7.82
CA SER A 336 -20.15 -17.25 7.09
C SER A 336 -21.07 -16.39 7.97
N LYS A 337 -21.75 -17.01 8.95
CA LYS A 337 -22.62 -16.32 9.91
C LYS A 337 -21.81 -15.51 10.92
N SER A 338 -20.78 -16.12 11.50
CA SER A 338 -19.87 -15.47 12.45
C SER A 338 -19.16 -14.24 11.85
N SER A 339 -18.74 -14.33 10.59
CA SER A 339 -18.09 -13.20 9.88
C SER A 339 -19.02 -11.97 9.78
N ARG A 340 -20.32 -12.17 9.49
CA ARG A 340 -21.31 -11.08 9.42
C ARG A 340 -21.56 -10.45 10.80
N ALA A 341 -21.68 -11.27 11.84
CA ALA A 341 -21.87 -10.78 13.21
C ALA A 341 -20.65 -9.97 13.70
N ASN A 342 -19.43 -10.44 13.40
CA ASN A 342 -18.20 -9.75 13.75
C ASN A 342 -18.01 -8.42 12.99
N ALA A 343 -18.45 -8.36 11.73
CA ALA A 343 -18.49 -7.12 10.96
C ALA A 343 -19.45 -6.09 11.58
N MET A 344 -20.61 -6.54 12.09
CA MET A 344 -21.58 -5.68 12.77
C MET A 344 -21.03 -5.10 14.08
N VAL A 345 -20.34 -5.92 14.89
CA VAL A 345 -19.66 -5.44 16.11
C VAL A 345 -18.56 -4.44 15.79
N SER A 346 -17.77 -4.69 14.74
CA SER A 346 -16.73 -3.75 14.29
C SER A 346 -17.32 -2.42 13.82
N TYR A 347 -18.48 -2.45 13.16
CA TYR A 347 -19.23 -1.25 12.77
C TYR A 347 -19.67 -0.45 14.00
N GLN A 348 -20.27 -1.10 14.99
CA GLN A 348 -20.73 -0.45 16.22
C GLN A 348 -19.57 0.12 17.05
N TRP A 349 -18.43 -0.57 17.11
CA TRP A 349 -17.21 -0.03 17.73
C TRP A 349 -16.81 1.30 17.10
N ASN A 350 -16.81 1.38 15.77
CA ASN A 350 -16.49 2.61 15.08
C ASN A 350 -17.53 3.71 15.35
N GLU A 351 -18.83 3.38 15.36
CA GLU A 351 -19.90 4.31 15.73
C GLU A 351 -19.70 4.89 17.14
N ILE A 352 -19.42 4.03 18.13
CA ILE A 352 -19.17 4.43 19.52
C ILE A 352 -17.92 5.31 19.61
N LEU A 353 -16.80 4.91 19.00
CA LEU A 353 -15.55 5.67 19.07
C LEU A 353 -15.68 7.04 18.40
N ARG A 354 -16.37 7.13 17.27
CA ARG A 354 -16.66 8.42 16.61
C ARG A 354 -17.57 9.30 17.45
N GLY A 355 -18.55 8.71 18.13
CA GLY A 355 -19.58 9.41 18.90
C GLY A 355 -19.29 9.57 20.39
N ILE A 356 -18.13 9.14 20.91
CA ILE A 356 -17.95 8.90 22.35
C ILE A 356 -18.18 10.15 23.21
N LYS A 357 -17.72 11.31 22.74
CA LYS A 357 -17.92 12.60 23.44
C LYS A 357 -19.42 12.93 23.56
N THR A 358 -20.18 12.73 22.48
CA THR A 358 -21.63 12.95 22.45
C THR A 358 -22.38 11.92 23.31
N ILE A 359 -21.96 10.66 23.26
CA ILE A 359 -22.56 9.57 24.05
C ILE A 359 -22.35 9.80 25.55
N GLN A 360 -21.17 10.28 25.95
CA GLN A 360 -20.86 10.62 27.35
C GLN A 360 -21.58 11.88 27.84
N GLY A 361 -21.83 12.85 26.94
CA GLY A 361 -22.54 14.08 27.27
C GLY A 361 -24.07 13.96 27.34
N LEU A 362 -24.65 12.86 26.84
CA LEU A 362 -26.09 12.62 26.83
C LEU A 362 -26.45 11.41 27.72
N PRO A 363 -27.70 11.30 28.22
CA PRO A 363 -28.15 10.14 29.01
C PRO A 363 -28.39 8.88 28.15
N LEU A 364 -27.50 8.60 27.19
CA LEU A 364 -27.61 7.50 26.23
C LEU A 364 -26.81 6.26 26.62
N LEU A 365 -25.99 6.34 27.68
CA LEU A 365 -25.02 5.31 28.05
C LEU A 365 -25.64 3.91 28.17
N ARG A 366 -26.80 3.80 28.84
CA ARG A 366 -27.51 2.52 29.00
C ARG A 366 -28.05 1.95 27.68
N VAL A 367 -28.57 2.81 26.79
CA VAL A 367 -29.12 2.39 25.50
C VAL A 367 -28.01 1.89 24.57
N VAL A 368 -26.91 2.64 24.49
CA VAL A 368 -25.74 2.29 23.69
C VAL A 368 -25.10 1.00 24.22
N GLN A 369 -24.91 0.91 25.54
CA GLN A 369 -24.36 -0.29 26.17
C GLN A 369 -25.25 -1.53 25.93
N SER A 370 -26.57 -1.39 26.02
CA SER A 370 -27.52 -2.49 25.75
C SER A 370 -27.45 -2.96 24.29
N ARG A 371 -27.46 -2.02 23.33
CA ARG A 371 -27.31 -2.35 21.90
C ARG A 371 -25.99 -3.03 21.57
N PHE A 372 -24.91 -2.51 22.13
CA PHE A 372 -23.58 -3.10 21.97
C PHE A 372 -23.51 -4.48 22.61
N SER A 373 -24.04 -4.65 23.83
CA SER A 373 -24.09 -5.94 24.53
C SER A 373 -24.88 -6.98 23.75
N ALA A 374 -26.06 -6.62 23.21
CA ALA A 374 -26.86 -7.54 22.40
C ALA A 374 -26.11 -8.01 21.14
N SER A 375 -25.44 -7.09 20.45
CA SER A 375 -24.69 -7.40 19.23
C SER A 375 -23.41 -8.18 19.52
N HIS A 376 -22.74 -7.85 20.64
CA HIS A 376 -21.58 -8.58 21.12
C HIS A 376 -21.97 -10.00 21.55
N MET A 377 -23.07 -10.17 22.27
CA MET A 377 -23.60 -11.48 22.68
C MET A 377 -23.96 -12.34 21.48
N GLN A 378 -24.59 -11.77 20.45
CA GLN A 378 -24.85 -12.47 19.19
C GLN A 378 -23.55 -12.90 18.50
N SER A 379 -22.57 -11.99 18.38
CA SER A 379 -21.27 -12.31 17.80
C SER A 379 -20.52 -13.38 18.60
N THR A 380 -20.60 -13.34 19.93
CA THR A 380 -19.97 -14.33 20.81
C THR A 380 -20.67 -15.68 20.69
N SER A 381 -21.99 -15.73 20.63
CA SER A 381 -22.74 -16.98 20.41
C SER A 381 -22.43 -17.60 19.03
N ASP A 382 -22.36 -16.78 17.98
CA ASP A 382 -21.97 -17.26 16.65
C ASP A 382 -20.51 -17.72 16.61
N ALA A 383 -19.60 -17.02 17.30
CA ALA A 383 -18.21 -17.42 17.44
C ALA A 383 -18.06 -18.71 18.26
N GLU A 384 -18.84 -18.87 19.32
CA GLU A 384 -18.91 -20.10 20.13
C GLU A 384 -19.43 -21.26 19.28
N ASN A 385 -20.48 -21.07 18.49
CA ASN A 385 -20.97 -22.08 17.56
C ASN A 385 -19.87 -22.52 16.57
N VAL A 386 -19.07 -21.59 16.06
CA VAL A 386 -17.90 -21.90 15.23
C VAL A 386 -16.83 -22.66 16.03
N ALA A 387 -16.52 -22.23 17.25
CA ALA A 387 -15.51 -22.85 18.10
C ALA A 387 -15.89 -24.26 18.56
N VAL A 388 -17.15 -24.47 18.95
CA VAL A 388 -17.73 -25.77 19.32
C VAL A 388 -17.77 -26.67 18.10
N THR A 389 -18.17 -26.16 16.93
CA THR A 389 -18.10 -26.93 15.68
C THR A 389 -16.67 -27.33 15.36
N ASN A 390 -15.71 -26.42 15.48
CA ASN A 390 -14.28 -26.71 15.33
C ASN A 390 -13.81 -27.79 16.31
N SER A 391 -14.26 -27.73 17.57
CA SER A 391 -13.86 -28.65 18.64
C SER A 391 -14.48 -30.02 18.48
N LYS A 392 -15.76 -30.09 18.10
CA LYS A 392 -16.48 -31.34 17.80
C LYS A 392 -15.90 -32.04 16.59
N ILE A 393 -15.62 -31.26 15.54
CA ILE A 393 -14.82 -31.73 14.42
C ILE A 393 -13.53 -32.26 15.03
N GLN A 394 -12.69 -31.41 15.65
CA GLN A 394 -11.38 -31.75 16.24
C GLN A 394 -11.33 -33.08 16.99
N ALA A 395 -12.24 -33.27 17.94
CA ALA A 395 -12.39 -34.49 18.71
C ALA A 395 -12.71 -35.73 17.84
N ALA A 396 -13.63 -35.61 16.87
CA ALA A 396 -14.00 -36.72 15.98
C ALA A 396 -12.86 -37.12 15.03
N GLY A 397 -12.08 -36.19 14.48
CA GLY A 397 -10.90 -36.54 13.69
C GLY A 397 -9.78 -37.12 14.56
N GLY A 398 -9.56 -36.60 15.77
CA GLY A 398 -8.61 -37.17 16.72
C GLY A 398 -8.96 -38.60 17.13
N SER A 399 -10.24 -38.88 17.36
CA SER A 399 -10.70 -40.24 17.67
C SER A 399 -10.56 -41.16 16.45
N LEU A 400 -10.82 -40.69 15.22
CA LEU A 400 -10.55 -41.47 14.01
C LEU A 400 -9.06 -41.81 13.86
N ILE A 401 -8.14 -40.89 14.16
CA ILE A 401 -6.69 -41.17 14.19
C ILE A 401 -6.39 -42.28 15.19
N GLN A 402 -6.92 -42.19 16.41
CA GLN A 402 -6.71 -43.22 17.43
C GLN A 402 -7.29 -44.57 17.03
N VAL A 403 -8.47 -44.62 16.42
CA VAL A 403 -9.09 -45.86 15.94
C VAL A 403 -8.25 -46.49 14.81
N ILE A 404 -7.81 -45.70 13.82
CA ILE A 404 -6.96 -46.20 12.72
C ILE A 404 -5.60 -46.66 13.26
N GLY A 405 -4.99 -45.89 14.17
CA GLY A 405 -3.74 -46.25 14.83
C GLY A 405 -3.85 -47.55 15.60
N THR A 406 -4.91 -47.71 16.39
CA THR A 406 -5.17 -48.93 17.18
C THR A 406 -5.47 -50.13 16.29
N ALA A 407 -6.30 -49.96 15.26
CA ALA A 407 -6.59 -51.02 14.29
C ALA A 407 -5.32 -51.48 13.57
N SER A 408 -4.42 -50.55 13.22
CA SER A 408 -3.14 -50.86 12.60
C SER A 408 -2.19 -51.60 13.55
N ILE A 409 -2.23 -51.30 14.85
CA ILE A 409 -1.49 -52.04 15.87
C ILE A 409 -2.02 -53.48 15.97
N VAL A 410 -3.35 -53.66 16.02
CA VAL A 410 -3.97 -54.99 16.11
C VAL A 410 -3.59 -55.83 14.89
N THR A 411 -3.66 -55.29 13.67
CA THR A 411 -3.26 -56.04 12.47
C THR A 411 -1.76 -56.32 12.42
N ALA A 412 -0.92 -55.40 12.89
CA ALA A 412 0.52 -55.65 13.02
C ALA A 412 0.82 -56.78 14.01
N VAL A 413 0.12 -56.83 15.15
CA VAL A 413 0.26 -57.91 16.16
C VAL A 413 -0.20 -59.25 15.59
N ILE A 414 -1.34 -59.29 14.90
CA ILE A 414 -1.84 -60.52 14.25
C ILE A 414 -0.81 -61.04 13.24
N GLY A 415 -0.21 -60.16 12.44
CA GLY A 415 0.85 -60.55 11.50
C GLY A 415 2.07 -61.18 12.18
N VAL A 416 2.44 -60.71 13.37
CA VAL A 416 3.50 -61.33 14.19
C VAL A 416 3.05 -62.69 14.75
N MET A 417 1.81 -62.80 15.23
CA MET A 417 1.26 -64.06 15.75
C MET A 417 1.18 -65.15 14.68
N GLU A 418 0.90 -64.76 13.44
CA GLU A 418 0.89 -65.65 12.26
C GLU A 418 2.31 -65.99 11.75
N GLY A 419 3.36 -65.39 12.32
CA GLY A 419 4.76 -65.61 11.95
C GLY A 419 5.17 -64.92 10.64
N THR A 420 4.37 -63.99 10.12
CA THR A 420 4.66 -63.26 8.87
C THR A 420 5.54 -62.03 9.07
N SER A 421 5.71 -61.56 10.32
CA SER A 421 6.46 -60.34 10.65
C SER A 421 7.21 -60.49 11.98
N ASP A 422 8.36 -59.82 12.10
CA ASP A 422 9.14 -59.81 13.33
C ASP A 422 8.59 -58.84 14.38
N ALA A 423 8.89 -59.10 15.67
CA ALA A 423 8.54 -58.20 16.77
C ALA A 423 9.14 -56.78 16.60
N GLY A 424 10.35 -56.66 16.05
CA GLY A 424 10.95 -55.38 15.71
C GLY A 424 10.21 -54.66 14.57
N ALA A 425 9.72 -55.41 13.58
CA ALA A 425 8.96 -54.85 12.46
C ALA A 425 7.60 -54.32 12.92
N MET A 426 6.96 -54.98 13.89
CA MET A 426 5.73 -54.50 14.52
C MET A 426 5.94 -53.12 15.16
N LEU A 427 6.94 -52.96 16.03
CA LEU A 427 7.21 -51.68 16.70
C LEU A 427 7.50 -50.54 15.70
N ALA A 428 8.28 -50.83 14.66
CA ALA A 428 8.55 -49.87 13.60
C ALA A 428 7.27 -49.50 12.83
N THR A 429 6.41 -50.48 12.53
CA THR A 429 5.12 -50.27 11.86
C THR A 429 4.22 -49.34 12.68
N VAL A 430 4.14 -49.51 14.01
CA VAL A 430 3.35 -48.63 14.89
C VAL A 430 3.83 -47.18 14.78
N ILE A 431 5.14 -46.93 14.80
CA ILE A 431 5.69 -45.58 14.72
C ILE A 431 5.46 -44.97 13.33
N LEU A 432 5.63 -45.76 12.27
CA LEU A 432 5.36 -45.33 10.90
C LEU A 432 3.89 -44.94 10.70
N VAL A 433 2.95 -45.67 11.30
CA VAL A 433 1.51 -45.34 11.26
C VAL A 433 1.26 -43.95 11.86
N TRP A 434 1.81 -43.64 13.03
CA TRP A 434 1.67 -42.32 13.64
C TRP A 434 2.30 -41.21 12.80
N LYS A 435 3.47 -41.48 12.18
CA LYS A 435 4.10 -40.52 11.24
C LYS A 435 3.26 -40.31 9.98
N ALA A 436 2.63 -41.35 9.44
CA ALA A 436 1.75 -41.26 8.28
C ALA A 436 0.48 -40.45 8.57
N LEU A 437 -0.07 -40.57 9.78
CA LEU A 437 -1.29 -39.84 10.19
C LEU A 437 -1.02 -38.39 10.62
N GLY A 438 0.22 -38.04 10.98
CA GLY A 438 0.62 -36.71 11.45
C GLY A 438 0.26 -35.55 10.49
N PRO A 439 0.62 -35.60 9.20
CA PRO A 439 0.26 -34.54 8.24
C PRO A 439 -1.25 -34.31 8.10
N ILE A 440 -2.07 -35.34 8.27
CA ILE A 440 -3.54 -35.18 8.25
C ILE A 440 -4.02 -34.38 9.45
N MET A 441 -3.48 -34.65 10.64
CA MET A 441 -3.80 -33.89 11.85
C MET A 441 -3.51 -32.40 11.68
N GLY A 442 -2.41 -32.05 11.00
CA GLY A 442 -2.05 -30.65 10.75
C GLY A 442 -2.94 -29.96 9.70
N ILE A 443 -3.33 -30.64 8.62
CA ILE A 443 -4.31 -30.12 7.64
C ILE A 443 -5.64 -29.85 8.33
N TYR A 444 -6.03 -30.78 9.18
CA TYR A 444 -7.26 -30.73 9.91
C TYR A 444 -7.33 -29.55 10.90
N ASN A 445 -6.26 -29.33 11.67
CA ASN A 445 -6.11 -28.15 12.52
C ASN A 445 -6.02 -26.83 11.72
N SER A 446 -5.80 -26.89 10.40
CA SER A 446 -5.74 -25.75 9.50
C SER A 446 -7.05 -25.42 8.79
N ILE A 447 -8.08 -26.26 8.90
CA ILE A 447 -9.28 -26.13 8.06
C ILE A 447 -10.01 -24.81 8.29
N SER A 448 -10.02 -24.35 9.54
CA SER A 448 -10.56 -23.06 9.94
C SER A 448 -9.74 -21.89 9.40
N LYS A 449 -8.41 -22.01 9.50
CA LYS A 449 -7.44 -21.02 9.04
C LYS A 449 -7.54 -20.81 7.53
N PHE A 450 -7.70 -21.88 6.76
CA PHE A 450 -7.78 -21.80 5.30
C PHE A 450 -9.01 -21.01 4.82
N GLN A 451 -10.13 -21.11 5.52
CA GLN A 451 -11.32 -20.32 5.18
C GLN A 451 -11.13 -18.84 5.49
N SER A 452 -10.50 -18.51 6.61
CA SER A 452 -10.09 -17.13 6.91
C SER A 452 -9.11 -16.59 5.87
N ILE A 453 -8.09 -17.37 5.48
CA ILE A 453 -7.16 -17.03 4.39
C ILE A 453 -7.94 -16.75 3.10
N LYS A 454 -8.90 -17.60 2.72
CA LYS A 454 -9.71 -17.41 1.50
C LYS A 454 -10.56 -16.15 1.58
N ALA A 455 -11.18 -15.87 2.72
CA ALA A 455 -12.01 -14.68 2.91
C ALA A 455 -11.18 -13.39 2.85
N SER A 456 -10.05 -13.32 3.58
CA SER A 456 -9.12 -12.19 3.51
C SER A 456 -8.51 -12.03 2.12
N SER A 457 -8.19 -13.15 1.45
CA SER A 457 -7.70 -13.13 0.08
C SER A 457 -8.73 -12.57 -0.91
N ALA A 458 -10.00 -12.96 -0.79
CA ALA A 458 -11.07 -12.41 -1.60
C ALA A 458 -11.26 -10.90 -1.39
N GLN A 459 -11.16 -10.42 -0.15
CA GLN A 459 -11.24 -8.99 0.15
C GLN A 459 -10.07 -8.19 -0.44
N ILE A 460 -8.85 -8.70 -0.32
CA ILE A 460 -7.65 -8.10 -0.92
C ILE A 460 -7.78 -8.11 -2.45
N ASN A 461 -8.15 -9.23 -3.07
CA ASN A 461 -8.35 -9.31 -4.52
C ASN A 461 -9.43 -8.34 -5.01
N ASN A 462 -10.56 -8.23 -4.30
CA ASN A 462 -11.63 -7.27 -4.62
C ASN A 462 -11.13 -5.82 -4.57
N LEU A 463 -10.26 -5.47 -3.63
CA LEU A 463 -9.62 -4.16 -3.57
C LEU A 463 -8.64 -3.97 -4.73
N MET A 464 -7.78 -4.95 -5.00
CA MET A 464 -6.78 -4.88 -6.07
C MET A 464 -7.42 -4.84 -7.47
N SER A 465 -8.62 -5.41 -7.63
CA SER A 465 -9.38 -5.39 -8.87
C SER A 465 -10.09 -4.06 -9.16
N MET A 466 -10.22 -3.17 -8.17
CA MET A 466 -10.77 -1.83 -8.39
C MET A 466 -9.90 -1.05 -9.38
N ASN A 467 -10.51 -0.20 -10.19
CA ASN A 467 -9.75 0.71 -11.04
C ASN A 467 -9.08 1.79 -10.17
N ASP A 468 -7.82 2.10 -10.45
CA ASP A 468 -7.06 3.15 -9.80
C ASP A 468 -6.65 4.22 -10.82
N ASP A 469 -6.28 5.39 -10.31
CA ASP A 469 -5.79 6.50 -11.13
C ASP A 469 -4.36 6.24 -11.62
N LYS A 470 -3.65 5.23 -11.12
CA LYS A 470 -2.26 4.97 -11.53
C LYS A 470 -2.18 4.58 -13.01
N LEU A 471 -3.08 3.71 -13.47
CA LEU A 471 -3.08 3.19 -14.84
C LEU A 471 -3.32 4.25 -15.93
N THR A 472 -3.99 5.35 -15.59
CA THR A 472 -4.28 6.43 -16.55
C THR A 472 -3.19 7.50 -16.57
N LEU A 473 -2.21 7.43 -15.67
CA LEU A 473 -1.14 8.41 -15.55
C LEU A 473 -0.23 8.45 -16.79
N GLU A 474 0.19 7.28 -17.29
CA GLU A 474 1.06 7.16 -18.47
C GLU A 474 0.38 7.66 -19.75
N LYS A 475 -0.93 7.42 -19.87
CA LYS A 475 -1.73 7.83 -21.03
C LYS A 475 -2.15 9.30 -20.97
N SER A 476 -1.95 9.96 -19.84
CA SER A 476 -2.34 11.36 -19.67
C SER A 476 -1.38 12.26 -20.42
N PRO A 477 -1.87 13.27 -21.15
CA PRO A 477 -1.00 14.32 -21.64
C PRO A 477 -0.32 15.05 -20.47
N PRO A 478 0.95 15.45 -20.59
CA PRO A 478 1.63 16.26 -19.59
C PRO A 478 1.17 17.72 -19.62
N ILE A 479 1.26 18.41 -18.48
CA ILE A 479 0.83 19.80 -18.30
C ILE A 479 2.03 20.63 -17.81
N ARG A 480 2.31 21.76 -18.45
CA ARG A 480 3.28 22.76 -17.96
C ARG A 480 2.64 23.65 -16.89
N LEU A 481 1.79 24.58 -17.33
CA LEU A 481 1.09 25.52 -16.47
C LEU A 481 -0.15 26.02 -17.21
N PHE A 482 -1.27 26.08 -16.50
CA PHE A 482 -2.48 26.67 -17.04
C PHE A 482 -2.37 28.21 -17.06
N GLN A 483 -3.00 28.84 -18.03
CA GLN A 483 -3.29 30.27 -18.06
C GLN A 483 -4.50 30.61 -17.17
N GLY A 484 -5.38 29.62 -16.93
CA GLY A 484 -6.46 29.72 -15.95
C GLY A 484 -7.81 30.12 -16.54
N SER A 485 -8.06 29.93 -17.84
CA SER A 485 -9.40 30.03 -18.41
C SER A 485 -10.18 28.75 -18.14
N ILE A 486 -11.44 28.87 -17.70
CA ILE A 486 -12.29 27.71 -17.39
C ILE A 486 -13.62 27.83 -18.13
N VAL A 487 -14.06 26.74 -18.75
CA VAL A 487 -15.33 26.67 -19.48
C VAL A 487 -16.12 25.45 -19.02
N GLY A 488 -17.28 25.69 -18.41
CA GLY A 488 -18.29 24.66 -18.12
C GLY A 488 -19.38 24.68 -19.19
N SER A 489 -19.67 23.53 -19.80
CA SER A 489 -20.68 23.35 -20.84
C SER A 489 -21.65 22.24 -20.47
N GLY A 490 -22.84 22.63 -20.00
CA GLY A 490 -23.92 21.71 -19.63
C GLY A 490 -23.61 20.81 -18.43
N VAL A 491 -22.86 21.34 -17.45
CA VAL A 491 -22.38 20.56 -16.31
C VAL A 491 -23.56 20.15 -15.43
N SER A 492 -23.77 18.85 -15.29
CA SER A 492 -24.82 18.29 -14.43
C SER A 492 -24.28 17.15 -13.58
N HIS A 493 -24.62 17.13 -12.28
CA HIS A 493 -24.18 16.08 -11.36
C HIS A 493 -25.16 15.92 -10.21
N ARG A 494 -25.43 14.66 -9.82
CA ARG A 494 -26.29 14.33 -8.69
C ARG A 494 -25.77 13.10 -7.96
N TYR A 495 -25.58 13.22 -6.64
CA TYR A 495 -25.22 12.09 -5.80
C TYR A 495 -26.37 11.09 -5.70
N ALA A 496 -26.04 9.80 -5.57
CA ALA A 496 -27.04 8.75 -5.41
C ALA A 496 -27.87 8.98 -4.13
N GLY A 497 -29.19 9.06 -4.29
CA GLY A 497 -30.12 9.31 -3.18
C GLY A 497 -30.29 10.79 -2.79
N ALA A 498 -29.55 11.74 -3.38
CA ALA A 498 -29.76 13.16 -3.15
C ALA A 498 -30.99 13.66 -3.91
N ALA A 499 -31.79 14.57 -3.32
CA ALA A 499 -32.96 15.17 -3.96
C ALA A 499 -32.56 16.25 -5.00
N THR A 500 -31.50 17.00 -4.72
CA THR A 500 -31.00 18.12 -5.53
C THR A 500 -29.58 17.83 -6.04
N GLY A 501 -29.15 18.54 -7.08
CA GLY A 501 -27.84 18.40 -7.71
C GLY A 501 -27.63 19.49 -8.76
N LEU A 502 -26.43 19.58 -9.31
CA LEU A 502 -26.13 20.56 -10.36
C LEU A 502 -26.88 20.20 -11.65
N THR A 503 -27.51 21.19 -12.27
CA THR A 503 -28.36 21.00 -13.46
C THR A 503 -27.96 21.97 -14.58
N ASN A 504 -27.40 21.40 -15.66
CA ASN A 504 -27.09 22.06 -16.93
C ASN A 504 -26.36 23.42 -16.80
N LEU A 505 -25.31 23.48 -15.99
CA LEU A 505 -24.57 24.72 -15.77
C LEU A 505 -23.68 25.07 -16.97
N GLY A 506 -23.76 26.32 -17.43
CA GLY A 506 -22.91 26.89 -18.47
C GLY A 506 -22.22 28.16 -17.99
N PHE A 507 -20.89 28.19 -18.01
CA PHE A 507 -20.11 29.34 -17.55
C PHE A 507 -18.75 29.43 -18.25
N LYS A 508 -18.21 30.65 -18.35
CA LYS A 508 -16.90 30.93 -18.96
C LYS A 508 -16.12 31.92 -18.10
N VAL A 509 -15.09 31.42 -17.43
CA VAL A 509 -14.18 32.20 -16.60
C VAL A 509 -12.96 32.60 -17.43
N PRO A 510 -12.67 33.90 -17.59
CA PRO A 510 -11.45 34.36 -18.24
C PRO A 510 -10.23 34.17 -17.33
N PRO A 511 -9.01 34.10 -17.90
CA PRO A 511 -7.77 34.11 -17.12
C PRO A 511 -7.71 35.27 -16.13
N SER A 512 -7.04 35.04 -14.99
CA SER A 512 -6.82 36.02 -13.92
C SER A 512 -8.10 36.52 -13.20
N ALA A 513 -9.27 35.95 -13.50
CA ALA A 513 -10.53 36.33 -12.86
C ALA A 513 -10.62 35.84 -11.41
N LYS A 514 -11.21 36.66 -10.53
CA LYS A 514 -11.65 36.26 -9.19
C LYS A 514 -13.14 35.92 -9.26
N VAL A 515 -13.47 34.64 -9.12
CA VAL A 515 -14.83 34.13 -9.24
C VAL A 515 -15.31 33.62 -7.89
N VAL A 516 -16.41 34.16 -7.42
CA VAL A 516 -17.10 33.65 -6.23
C VAL A 516 -18.27 32.76 -6.61
N ILE A 517 -18.41 31.62 -5.94
CA ILE A 517 -19.56 30.69 -6.07
C ILE A 517 -20.48 30.90 -4.87
N CYS A 518 -21.69 31.41 -5.13
CA CYS A 518 -22.69 31.75 -4.11
C CYS A 518 -23.94 30.89 -4.26
N GLY A 519 -24.67 30.68 -3.16
CA GLY A 519 -25.97 30.01 -3.19
C GLY A 519 -26.37 29.42 -1.84
N PRO A 520 -27.61 28.95 -1.67
CA PRO A 520 -28.04 28.35 -0.41
C PRO A 520 -27.21 27.11 -0.03
N THR A 521 -27.21 26.73 1.25
CA THR A 521 -26.54 25.52 1.71
C THR A 521 -27.16 24.29 1.03
N GLY A 522 -26.33 23.40 0.49
CA GLY A 522 -26.80 22.17 -0.17
C GLY A 522 -27.17 22.29 -1.65
N CYS A 523 -27.00 23.46 -2.30
CA CYS A 523 -27.24 23.58 -3.76
C CYS A 523 -26.14 22.99 -4.65
N GLY A 524 -25.04 22.49 -4.08
CA GLY A 524 -23.95 21.86 -4.82
C GLY A 524 -22.69 22.71 -5.05
N LYS A 525 -22.47 23.81 -4.31
CA LYS A 525 -21.25 24.65 -4.42
C LYS A 525 -19.95 23.83 -4.31
N THR A 526 -19.79 23.07 -3.23
CA THR A 526 -18.65 22.17 -3.01
C THR A 526 -18.56 21.08 -4.08
N THR A 527 -19.71 20.63 -4.61
CA THR A 527 -19.75 19.67 -5.74
C THR A 527 -19.18 20.30 -7.01
N LEU A 528 -19.57 21.54 -7.34
CA LEU A 528 -19.04 22.26 -8.50
C LEU A 528 -17.53 22.50 -8.35
N ILE A 529 -17.10 22.93 -7.16
CA ILE A 529 -15.67 23.07 -6.81
C ILE A 529 -14.94 21.72 -6.99
N SER A 530 -15.50 20.62 -6.51
CA SER A 530 -14.91 19.28 -6.63
C SER A 530 -14.79 18.83 -8.09
N ILE A 531 -15.76 19.17 -8.94
CA ILE A 531 -15.70 18.90 -10.38
C ILE A 531 -14.58 19.73 -11.03
N ILE A 532 -14.51 21.04 -10.76
CA ILE A 532 -13.47 21.92 -11.33
C ILE A 532 -12.07 21.53 -10.81
N ALA A 533 -11.96 21.06 -9.55
CA ALA A 533 -10.73 20.54 -8.98
C ALA A 533 -10.36 19.12 -9.47
N GLY A 534 -11.19 18.49 -10.31
CA GLY A 534 -10.92 17.15 -10.84
C GLY A 534 -11.04 16.03 -9.80
N LEU A 535 -11.78 16.25 -8.71
CA LEU A 535 -12.04 15.28 -7.64
C LEU A 535 -13.27 14.42 -7.94
N GLU A 536 -14.25 14.95 -8.67
CA GLU A 536 -15.48 14.27 -9.06
C GLU A 536 -15.54 14.11 -10.59
N ASP A 537 -15.51 12.87 -11.07
CA ASP A 537 -15.50 12.54 -12.49
C ASP A 537 -16.90 12.16 -13.02
N ARG A 538 -17.87 11.86 -12.14
CA ARG A 538 -19.20 11.37 -12.50
C ARG A 538 -20.19 12.49 -12.80
N TYR A 539 -19.83 13.40 -13.71
CA TYR A 539 -20.72 14.48 -14.17
C TYR A 539 -21.03 14.37 -15.68
N GLN A 540 -22.18 14.88 -16.10
CA GLN A 540 -22.56 15.08 -17.50
C GLN A 540 -22.15 16.48 -17.98
N GLY A 541 -21.97 16.63 -19.30
CA GLY A 541 -21.41 17.84 -19.91
C GLY A 541 -19.88 17.81 -19.96
N ALA A 542 -19.28 18.98 -20.12
CA ALA A 542 -17.82 19.13 -20.20
C ALA A 542 -17.35 20.29 -19.33
N VAL A 543 -16.19 20.11 -18.69
CA VAL A 543 -15.45 21.18 -18.02
C VAL A 543 -14.06 21.20 -18.62
N SER A 544 -13.64 22.38 -19.07
CA SER A 544 -12.39 22.57 -19.80
C SER A 544 -11.55 23.64 -19.13
N VAL A 545 -10.24 23.40 -19.01
CA VAL A 545 -9.26 24.40 -18.60
C VAL A 545 -8.35 24.71 -19.79
N ASP A 546 -8.28 25.98 -20.18
CA ASP A 546 -7.54 26.47 -21.36
C ASP A 546 -7.85 25.71 -22.66
N GLY A 547 -9.10 25.28 -22.81
CA GLY A 547 -9.59 24.54 -23.98
C GLY A 547 -9.43 23.02 -23.92
N TYR A 548 -8.77 22.48 -22.89
CA TYR A 548 -8.62 21.04 -22.69
C TYR A 548 -9.64 20.53 -21.67
N ASN A 549 -10.38 19.47 -22.00
CA ASN A 549 -11.33 18.88 -21.07
C ASN A 549 -10.59 18.21 -19.90
N ILE A 550 -11.00 18.49 -18.66
CA ILE A 550 -10.38 17.96 -17.45
C ILE A 550 -10.32 16.42 -17.47
N LYS A 551 -11.34 15.76 -18.03
CA LYS A 551 -11.41 14.28 -18.14
C LYS A 551 -10.35 13.67 -19.06
N GLN A 552 -9.65 14.47 -19.87
CA GLN A 552 -8.54 13.97 -20.70
C GLN A 552 -7.27 13.77 -19.88
N PHE A 553 -7.15 14.45 -18.74
CA PHE A 553 -6.00 14.35 -17.87
C PHE A 553 -6.23 13.29 -16.80
N ASN A 554 -5.13 12.67 -16.38
CA ASN A 554 -5.12 11.92 -15.14
C ASN A 554 -5.32 12.85 -13.94
N SER A 555 -6.13 12.42 -12.97
CA SER A 555 -6.51 13.20 -11.79
C SER A 555 -5.31 13.67 -10.96
N TYR A 556 -4.23 12.88 -10.87
CA TYR A 556 -3.01 13.29 -10.16
C TYR A 556 -2.27 14.40 -10.92
N ARG A 557 -2.05 14.23 -12.24
CA ARG A 557 -1.40 15.27 -13.07
C ARG A 557 -2.18 16.58 -13.08
N TYR A 558 -3.51 16.51 -13.22
CA TYR A 558 -4.36 17.69 -13.16
C TYR A 558 -4.23 18.40 -11.81
N ARG A 559 -4.32 17.66 -10.70
CA ARG A 559 -4.20 18.22 -9.34
C ARG A 559 -2.82 18.79 -9.02
N THR A 560 -1.74 18.30 -9.62
CA THR A 560 -0.41 18.92 -9.48
C THR A 560 -0.28 20.25 -10.25
N SER A 561 -1.17 20.52 -11.21
CA SER A 561 -1.14 21.74 -12.05
C SER A 561 -2.14 22.82 -11.61
N ILE A 562 -2.85 22.59 -10.51
CA ILE A 562 -3.78 23.53 -9.89
C ILE A 562 -3.50 23.58 -8.39
N ASN A 563 -3.89 24.65 -7.72
CA ASN A 563 -3.86 24.70 -6.26
C ASN A 563 -5.29 24.56 -5.71
N TYR A 564 -5.58 23.47 -5.02
CA TYR A 564 -6.88 23.22 -4.41
C TYR A 564 -6.77 23.20 -2.88
N ILE A 565 -7.50 24.11 -2.23
CA ILE A 565 -7.57 24.23 -0.79
C ILE A 565 -8.97 23.78 -0.34
N PRO A 566 -9.12 22.54 0.18
CA PRO A 566 -10.39 22.07 0.70
C PRO A 566 -10.77 22.77 2.00
N PHE A 567 -12.07 22.81 2.29
CA PHE A 567 -12.62 23.36 3.52
C PHE A 567 -11.94 22.80 4.79
N ASN A 568 -11.67 21.50 4.80
CA ASN A 568 -10.97 20.80 5.87
C ASN A 568 -9.65 20.23 5.38
N LEU A 569 -8.68 21.11 5.11
CA LEU A 569 -7.30 20.71 4.83
C LEU A 569 -6.73 19.94 6.02
N HIS A 570 -6.23 18.73 5.74
CA HIS A 570 -5.63 17.87 6.76
C HIS A 570 -4.27 18.44 7.20
N ILE A 571 -4.08 18.57 8.51
CA ILE A 571 -2.81 18.98 9.12
C ILE A 571 -2.18 17.73 9.72
N PHE A 572 -0.99 17.39 9.25
CA PHE A 572 -0.21 16.25 9.72
C PHE A 572 0.44 16.56 11.07
N GLU A 573 0.61 15.54 11.90
CA GLU A 573 1.38 15.66 13.13
C GLU A 573 2.86 15.88 12.80
N GLY A 574 3.43 16.96 13.35
CA GLY A 574 4.80 17.39 13.07
C GLY A 574 4.94 18.90 13.12
N SER A 575 6.09 19.43 12.67
CA SER A 575 6.30 20.88 12.63
C SER A 575 5.44 21.57 11.57
N LEU A 576 5.25 22.88 11.72
CA LEU A 576 4.62 23.72 10.71
C LEU A 576 5.40 23.66 9.38
N GLU A 577 6.73 23.70 9.44
CA GLU A 577 7.62 23.51 8.29
C GLU A 577 7.34 22.19 7.56
N THR A 578 7.27 21.08 8.30
CA THR A 578 6.98 19.76 7.72
C THR A 578 5.62 19.77 7.02
N ASN A 579 4.62 20.44 7.57
CA ASN A 579 3.31 20.56 6.93
C ASN A 579 3.35 21.37 5.63
N PHE A 580 4.11 22.48 5.58
CA PHE A 580 4.33 23.22 4.33
C PHE A 580 4.94 22.31 3.26
N ILE A 581 5.97 21.54 3.63
CA ILE A 581 6.67 20.63 2.71
C ILE A 581 5.74 19.51 2.23
N LEU A 582 4.92 18.93 3.12
CA LEU A 582 4.00 17.85 2.77
C LEU A 582 2.90 18.30 1.80
N HIS A 583 2.42 19.54 1.90
CA HIS A 583 1.34 20.06 1.04
C HIS A 583 1.84 20.61 -0.30
N ASN A 584 3.06 21.11 -0.37
CA ASN A 584 3.55 21.90 -1.51
C ASN A 584 4.88 21.41 -2.10
N GLY A 585 5.49 20.37 -1.54
CA GLY A 585 6.85 19.94 -1.88
C GLY A 585 7.92 20.83 -1.25
N LEU A 586 9.14 20.79 -1.77
CA LEU A 586 10.25 21.62 -1.27
C LEU A 586 9.97 23.11 -1.55
N ILE A 587 9.62 23.87 -0.51
CA ILE A 587 9.48 25.34 -0.54
C ILE A 587 10.67 25.96 0.23
N PRO A 588 11.20 27.13 -0.19
CA PRO A 588 12.15 27.90 0.61
C PRO A 588 11.55 28.36 1.95
N THR A 589 12.37 28.33 3.01
CA THR A 589 11.96 28.70 4.37
C THR A 589 11.44 30.15 4.43
N GLU A 590 12.02 31.06 3.64
CA GLU A 590 11.62 32.47 3.56
C GLU A 590 10.17 32.62 3.08
N LYS A 591 9.77 31.81 2.09
CA LYS A 591 8.40 31.81 1.55
C LYS A 591 7.40 31.28 2.57
N MET A 592 7.79 30.29 3.36
CA MET A 592 6.94 29.79 4.45
C MET A 592 6.75 30.88 5.52
N GLN A 593 7.82 31.54 5.94
CA GLN A 593 7.75 32.64 6.91
C GLN A 593 6.90 33.81 6.37
N GLU A 594 7.07 34.16 5.09
CA GLU A 594 6.28 35.20 4.43
C GLU A 594 4.77 34.90 4.51
N MET A 595 4.36 33.64 4.32
CA MET A 595 2.94 33.24 4.45
C MET A 595 2.45 33.27 5.90
N VAL A 596 3.27 32.82 6.86
CA VAL A 596 2.93 32.86 8.29
C VAL A 596 2.69 34.30 8.74
N SER A 597 3.58 35.22 8.38
CA SER A 597 3.43 36.64 8.72
C SER A 597 2.33 37.33 7.92
N PHE A 598 2.08 36.94 6.67
CA PHE A 598 0.98 37.48 5.87
C PHE A 598 -0.38 37.24 6.53
N PHE A 599 -0.57 36.06 7.13
CA PHE A 599 -1.80 35.69 7.85
C PHE A 599 -1.76 36.02 9.35
N GLU A 600 -0.71 36.72 9.83
CA GLU A 600 -0.56 37.11 11.25
C GLU A 600 -0.64 35.90 12.21
N LEU A 601 -0.04 34.78 11.79
CA LEU A 601 -0.04 33.55 12.58
C LEU A 601 1.04 33.53 13.66
N ASP A 602 2.00 34.48 13.61
CA ASP A 602 3.16 34.55 14.52
C ASP A 602 2.75 34.62 16.00
N GLU A 603 1.69 35.36 16.34
CA GLU A 603 1.19 35.48 17.72
C GLU A 603 0.63 34.16 18.27
N TRP A 604 0.11 33.31 17.39
CA TRP A 604 -0.53 32.04 17.73
C TRP A 604 0.43 30.85 17.63
N LEU A 605 1.57 31.04 16.97
CA LEU A 605 2.60 30.05 16.69
C LEU A 605 3.97 30.59 17.14
N PRO A 606 4.24 30.65 18.46
CA PRO A 606 5.39 31.37 19.02
C PRO A 606 6.76 30.80 18.62
N GLU A 607 6.81 29.54 18.18
CA GLU A 607 8.03 28.89 17.68
C GLU A 607 8.15 29.02 16.15
N GLY A 608 7.31 29.81 15.51
CA GLY A 608 7.26 30.01 14.06
C GLY A 608 7.14 28.67 13.32
N LEU A 609 8.03 28.44 12.36
CA LEU A 609 8.07 27.22 11.55
C LEU A 609 8.37 25.93 12.35
N ALA A 610 9.09 26.04 13.48
CA ALA A 610 9.39 24.90 14.33
C ALA A 610 8.19 24.47 15.19
N THR A 611 7.12 25.28 15.21
CA THR A 611 5.92 25.02 16.01
C THR A 611 5.37 23.64 15.72
N GLN A 612 5.35 22.78 16.75
CA GLN A 612 4.75 21.45 16.65
C GLN A 612 3.23 21.58 16.55
N LEU A 613 2.67 21.07 15.46
CA LEU A 613 1.24 20.96 15.20
C LEU A 613 0.78 19.54 15.57
N SER A 614 -0.26 19.48 16.38
CA SER A 614 -1.00 18.26 16.67
C SER A 614 -2.49 18.50 16.42
N VAL A 615 -3.26 17.42 16.24
CA VAL A 615 -4.72 17.52 16.04
C VAL A 615 -5.39 18.29 17.17
N ASP A 616 -4.94 18.08 18.42
CA ASP A 616 -5.50 18.76 19.59
C ASP A 616 -5.11 20.23 19.64
N LYS A 617 -3.86 20.57 19.32
CA LYS A 617 -3.42 21.98 19.25
C LYS A 617 -4.17 22.74 18.16
N CYS A 618 -4.33 22.15 16.98
CA CYS A 618 -5.08 22.77 15.89
C CYS A 618 -6.55 22.99 16.26
N LYS A 619 -7.18 22.03 16.97
CA LYS A 619 -8.56 22.18 17.47
C LYS A 619 -8.70 23.23 18.58
N GLY A 620 -7.62 23.51 19.32
CA GLY A 620 -7.60 24.53 20.37
C GLY A 620 -7.54 25.97 19.84
N LEU A 621 -7.18 26.17 18.56
CA LEU A 621 -7.15 27.48 17.93
C LEU A 621 -8.58 27.98 17.62
N PRO A 622 -8.84 29.29 17.66
CA PRO A 622 -10.10 29.84 17.19
C PRO A 622 -10.34 29.52 15.70
N ASN A 623 -11.61 29.34 15.30
CA ASN A 623 -11.97 28.91 13.94
C ASN A 623 -11.34 29.79 12.84
N GLY A 624 -11.35 31.12 13.00
CA GLY A 624 -10.74 32.03 12.03
C GLY A 624 -9.23 31.79 11.85
N ILE A 625 -8.50 31.48 12.93
CA ILE A 625 -7.06 31.18 12.89
C ILE A 625 -6.79 29.79 12.32
N GLN A 626 -7.63 28.80 12.63
CA GLN A 626 -7.56 27.49 11.97
C GLN A 626 -7.66 27.63 10.45
N GLN A 627 -8.60 28.46 9.98
CA GLN A 627 -8.78 28.71 8.56
C GLN A 627 -7.61 29.49 7.94
N LYS A 628 -7.10 30.53 8.60
CA LYS A 628 -5.86 31.22 8.19
C LYS A 628 -4.68 30.26 8.07
N LEU A 629 -4.51 29.35 9.03
CA LEU A 629 -3.47 28.32 8.99
C LEU A 629 -3.64 27.38 7.78
N ARG A 630 -4.87 26.92 7.51
CA ARG A 630 -5.15 26.08 6.33
C ARG A 630 -4.90 26.83 5.02
N LEU A 631 -5.26 28.11 4.95
CA LEU A 631 -4.97 28.95 3.78
C LEU A 631 -3.48 29.17 3.60
N ALA A 632 -2.73 29.43 4.67
CA ALA A 632 -1.28 29.56 4.62
C ALA A 632 -0.63 28.28 4.07
N LEU A 633 -0.99 27.13 4.65
CA LEU A 633 -0.49 25.82 4.22
C LEU A 633 -0.89 25.46 2.79
N GLY A 634 -2.13 25.74 2.39
CA GLY A 634 -2.63 25.45 1.05
C GLY A 634 -2.09 26.39 -0.02
N LEU A 635 -1.88 27.67 0.30
CA LEU A 635 -1.32 28.63 -0.64
C LEU A 635 0.17 28.41 -0.86
N GLY A 636 0.95 28.11 0.20
CA GLY A 636 2.35 27.72 0.11
C GLY A 636 3.18 28.73 -0.71
N ASN A 637 3.70 28.30 -1.87
CA ASN A 637 4.46 29.18 -2.77
C ASN A 637 3.59 29.90 -3.82
N CYS A 638 2.28 29.60 -3.90
CA CYS A 638 1.39 30.13 -4.91
C CYS A 638 2.01 30.04 -6.32
N GLU A 639 2.50 28.89 -6.78
CA GLU A 639 3.10 28.79 -8.12
C GLU A 639 2.02 28.71 -9.21
N GLN A 640 0.97 27.93 -8.96
CA GLN A 640 -0.08 27.63 -9.96
C GLN A 640 -0.95 28.84 -10.31
N SER A 641 -1.34 28.95 -11.58
CA SER A 641 -2.20 30.06 -12.06
C SER A 641 -3.68 29.89 -11.70
N LEU A 642 -4.12 28.67 -11.41
CA LEU A 642 -5.48 28.36 -11.01
C LEU A 642 -5.50 27.94 -9.54
N ILE A 643 -6.22 28.71 -8.72
CA ILE A 643 -6.41 28.45 -7.29
C ILE A 643 -7.90 28.26 -7.03
N ILE A 644 -8.25 27.21 -6.30
CA ILE A 644 -9.60 26.83 -5.95
C ILE A 644 -9.68 26.69 -4.44
N ILE A 645 -10.58 27.42 -3.78
CA ILE A 645 -10.67 27.47 -2.31
C ILE A 645 -12.12 27.19 -1.88
N ASP A 646 -12.34 26.15 -1.09
CA ASP A 646 -13.69 25.86 -0.57
C ASP A 646 -13.88 26.51 0.81
N GLU A 647 -14.78 27.49 0.90
CA GLU A 647 -15.19 28.22 2.10
C GLU A 647 -14.03 28.73 2.97
N PRO A 648 -13.28 29.77 2.52
CA PRO A 648 -11.99 30.15 3.09
C PRO A 648 -11.99 30.56 4.56
N PHE A 649 -13.09 31.12 5.09
CA PHE A 649 -13.13 31.65 6.47
C PHE A 649 -14.35 31.23 7.29
N ASN A 650 -15.17 30.29 6.78
CA ASN A 650 -16.49 29.93 7.31
C ASN A 650 -16.73 30.31 8.79
N GLY A 651 -17.61 31.29 9.03
CA GLY A 651 -17.98 31.79 10.36
C GLY A 651 -17.11 32.93 10.91
N ALA A 652 -16.12 33.43 10.15
CA ALA A 652 -15.29 34.58 10.48
C ALA A 652 -14.97 35.44 9.25
N GLU A 653 -15.90 35.53 8.29
CA GLU A 653 -15.68 36.14 6.98
C GLU A 653 -15.46 37.67 7.07
N ASN A 654 -16.31 38.38 7.81
CA ASN A 654 -16.25 39.85 7.91
C ASN A 654 -14.91 40.36 8.48
N GLU A 655 -14.34 39.66 9.47
CA GLU A 655 -13.07 40.05 10.10
C GLU A 655 -11.86 39.75 9.19
N ASN A 656 -12.01 38.81 8.26
CA ASN A 656 -10.89 38.28 7.47
C ASN A 656 -10.95 38.63 5.97
N ALA A 657 -11.99 39.32 5.49
CA ALA A 657 -12.12 39.74 4.10
C ALA A 657 -10.95 40.62 3.62
N GLN A 658 -10.34 41.40 4.52
CA GLN A 658 -9.17 42.22 4.22
C GLN A 658 -7.96 41.42 3.70
N TYR A 659 -7.77 40.18 4.17
CA TYR A 659 -6.67 39.34 3.70
C TYR A 659 -6.89 38.91 2.25
N PHE A 660 -8.13 38.68 1.82
CA PHE A 660 -8.44 38.36 0.42
C PHE A 660 -8.19 39.55 -0.50
N ASN A 661 -8.58 40.76 -0.09
CA ASN A 661 -8.26 41.98 -0.84
C ASN A 661 -6.76 42.16 -1.00
N ARG A 662 -5.98 41.94 0.08
CA ARG A 662 -4.51 41.99 0.05
C ARG A 662 -3.91 40.87 -0.81
N LEU A 663 -4.44 39.64 -0.73
CA LEU A 663 -3.99 38.53 -1.56
C LEU A 663 -4.21 38.84 -3.04
N PHE A 664 -5.37 39.38 -3.41
CA PHE A 664 -5.72 39.69 -4.78
C PHE A 664 -4.97 40.89 -5.34
N SER A 665 -4.55 41.85 -4.51
CA SER A 665 -3.73 43.00 -4.94
C SER A 665 -2.23 42.71 -5.01
N ASP A 666 -1.76 41.69 -4.31
CA ASP A 666 -0.34 41.35 -4.19
C ASP A 666 -0.03 39.98 -4.82
N LYS A 667 -0.02 38.92 -4.01
CA LYS A 667 0.45 37.57 -4.39
C LYS A 667 -0.38 36.89 -5.49
N LEU A 668 -1.68 37.19 -5.59
CA LEU A 668 -2.61 36.52 -6.49
C LEU A 668 -3.04 37.39 -7.68
N LEU A 669 -2.48 38.58 -7.91
CA LEU A 669 -2.95 39.55 -8.91
C LEU A 669 -3.25 38.92 -10.29
N ASN A 670 -2.30 38.18 -10.85
CA ASN A 670 -2.41 37.62 -12.21
C ASN A 670 -3.01 36.20 -12.26
N LYS A 671 -3.60 35.70 -11.15
CA LYS A 671 -4.05 34.31 -11.02
C LYS A 671 -5.57 34.18 -11.08
N THR A 672 -6.09 33.12 -11.68
CA THR A 672 -7.52 32.80 -11.59
C THR A 672 -7.79 32.20 -10.23
N VAL A 673 -8.75 32.76 -9.48
CA VAL A 673 -9.13 32.27 -8.15
C VAL A 673 -10.62 31.97 -8.16
N ILE A 674 -10.99 30.74 -7.82
CA ILE A 674 -12.38 30.32 -7.60
C ILE A 674 -12.56 30.05 -6.11
N PHE A 675 -13.55 30.66 -5.49
CA PHE A 675 -13.86 30.38 -4.09
C PHE A 675 -15.36 30.35 -3.80
N SER A 676 -15.78 29.56 -2.81
CA SER A 676 -17.17 29.52 -2.35
C SER A 676 -17.37 30.40 -1.11
N THR A 677 -18.45 31.19 -1.10
CA THR A 677 -18.91 31.90 0.10
C THR A 677 -20.35 32.37 -0.08
N ASN A 678 -21.02 32.67 1.03
CA ASN A 678 -22.30 33.38 1.04
C ASN A 678 -22.20 34.76 1.70
N ASP A 679 -21.04 35.12 2.23
CA ASP A 679 -20.84 36.39 2.93
C ASP A 679 -20.69 37.56 1.95
N PRO A 680 -21.50 38.63 2.08
CA PRO A 680 -21.43 39.79 1.19
C PRO A 680 -20.07 40.49 1.17
N GLY A 681 -19.37 40.56 2.31
CA GLY A 681 -18.06 41.19 2.42
C GLY A 681 -17.01 40.45 1.59
N LEU A 682 -17.01 39.12 1.65
CA LEU A 682 -16.12 38.30 0.83
C LEU A 682 -16.53 38.28 -0.65
N ILE A 683 -17.84 38.30 -0.96
CA ILE A 683 -18.35 38.40 -2.34
C ILE A 683 -17.82 39.67 -3.02
N ALA A 684 -17.85 40.80 -2.34
CA ALA A 684 -17.40 42.09 -2.88
C ALA A 684 -15.92 42.12 -3.30
N THR A 685 -15.09 41.20 -2.79
CA THR A 685 -13.68 41.08 -3.19
C THR A 685 -13.48 40.44 -4.57
N SER A 686 -14.53 39.83 -5.14
CA SER A 686 -14.49 39.13 -6.43
C SER A 686 -14.89 40.04 -7.60
N ASN A 687 -14.36 39.75 -8.79
CA ASN A 687 -14.73 40.45 -10.03
C ASN A 687 -15.94 39.82 -10.71
N MET A 688 -16.14 38.51 -10.53
CA MET A 688 -17.24 37.74 -11.09
C MET A 688 -17.95 36.90 -10.04
N SER A 689 -19.27 36.77 -10.18
CA SER A 689 -20.10 35.92 -9.32
C SER A 689 -20.82 34.84 -10.13
N LEU A 690 -20.84 33.63 -9.58
CA LEU A 690 -21.60 32.48 -10.07
C LEU A 690 -22.60 32.10 -8.98
N VAL A 691 -23.87 32.34 -9.24
CA VAL A 691 -24.95 32.20 -8.26
C VAL A 691 -25.81 31.01 -8.60
N LEU A 692 -25.94 30.08 -7.66
CA LEU A 692 -26.75 28.86 -7.76
C LEU A 692 -28.08 29.00 -7.02
N GLU A 693 -29.14 28.43 -7.60
CA GLU A 693 -30.45 28.26 -6.96
C GLU A 693 -30.49 27.04 -6.04
N PRO A 694 -31.48 26.93 -5.12
CA PRO A 694 -31.66 25.74 -4.27
C PRO A 694 -31.69 24.41 -5.05
N ASP A 695 -32.26 24.45 -6.26
CA ASP A 695 -32.41 23.29 -7.14
C ASP A 695 -31.13 22.95 -7.92
N GLY A 696 -30.06 23.76 -7.79
CA GLY A 696 -28.77 23.56 -8.45
C GLY A 696 -28.67 24.13 -9.88
N ASN A 697 -29.66 24.92 -10.30
CA ASN A 697 -29.63 25.70 -11.53
C ASN A 697 -28.75 26.95 -11.40
N LEU A 698 -28.22 27.45 -12.52
CA LEU A 698 -27.50 28.71 -12.58
C LEU A 698 -28.49 29.89 -12.59
N LYS A 699 -28.51 30.69 -11.53
CA LYS A 699 -29.30 31.92 -11.46
C LYS A 699 -28.65 33.08 -12.19
N TYR A 700 -27.36 33.26 -11.95
CA TYR A 700 -26.59 34.40 -12.47
C TYR A 700 -25.12 34.02 -12.66
N PHE A 701 -24.53 34.48 -13.75
CA PHE A 701 -23.09 34.47 -13.97
C PHE A 701 -22.68 35.79 -14.63
N GLY A 702 -21.81 36.56 -13.99
CA GLY A 702 -21.43 37.87 -14.50
C GLY A 702 -20.59 38.68 -13.52
N LEU A 703 -20.56 40.00 -13.71
CA LEU A 703 -19.81 40.91 -12.84
C LEU A 703 -20.44 41.02 -11.45
N THR A 704 -19.60 40.97 -10.42
CA THR A 704 -20.06 40.99 -9.02
C THR A 704 -20.85 42.24 -8.67
N ASP A 705 -20.44 43.43 -9.13
CA ASP A 705 -21.14 44.70 -8.86
C ASP A 705 -22.61 44.68 -9.31
N LYS A 706 -22.87 44.06 -10.47
CA LYS A 706 -24.25 43.93 -10.99
C LYS A 706 -25.09 43.00 -10.14
N TYR A 707 -24.49 41.96 -9.57
CA TYR A 707 -25.18 41.05 -8.67
C TYR A 707 -25.45 41.72 -7.31
N LEU A 708 -24.48 42.42 -6.72
CA LEU A 708 -24.67 43.14 -5.46
C LEU A 708 -25.74 44.23 -5.58
N ASN A 709 -25.75 44.97 -6.69
CA ASN A 709 -26.80 45.96 -6.98
C ASN A 709 -28.19 45.34 -7.22
N SER A 710 -28.27 44.03 -7.50
CA SER A 710 -29.56 43.33 -7.62
C SER A 710 -30.09 42.82 -6.28
N LEU A 711 -29.26 42.86 -5.22
CA LEU A 711 -29.61 42.48 -3.85
C LEU A 711 -29.99 43.69 -2.99
N SER A 712 -29.46 44.88 -3.31
CA SER A 712 -29.86 46.18 -2.75
C SER A 712 -31.15 46.67 -3.36
#